data_AF-A0A8J2WA94-F1
#
_entry.id   AF-A0A8J2WA94-F1
#
_cell.length_a   1.000
_cell.length_b   1.000
_cell.length_c   1.000
_cell.angle_alpha   90.00
_cell.angle_beta   90.00
_cell.angle_gamma   90.00
#
_symmetry.space_group_name_H-M   'P 1'
#
loop_
_entity.id
_entity.type
_entity.pdbx_description
1 polymer ?
#
loop_
_entity_poly.entity_id
_entity_poly.type
_entity_poly.pdbx_seq_one_letter_code
_entity_poly.pdbx_strand_id
1 'polypeptide(L)'
;MGIRGLSSYIQARSEKCLINHKLHNSNIVIDGSNLLHFLYLNCPRQNACFGGDYNIFCDHVRDIFRMLKKCNIRAIIIFDGGLDLGDRKQKTRLLRAKQKIIASIKVKPSNQHRMSVLPLLLKIAFLTVLKEFNIEVIQCQYEADGDLASLARGLKCPVVSNDSDFYVMDVLVIPLALMELNSAVKCDDGFAIQCKLFDMTNFLKFIGHQDASIFPLMGTLLGNDYADKRLFENIFSQIHLPKNKSMNDQHRRLQGLLEWLKGQTVDEAIDRILMFVKKIHHIEVEVAIRTSLNAYEDENNGEMNSVADLREKIITNLMEDGLPEWWCKLYTDSSIPPWVVEVIMRHKMPYQSQVESVHFSNSFSCCSDLLKAIALICWDTQIDNHLVTLWRKNSELVFKKLKLSRIDFAVTLPELSSVETMKPKEKQQLLFDIILEQNVGRLQELPPKWQLIFATIIHWIRHSHCRVRSYHVDGLIVGLIYLSMVEPRVGRIRSLKRLDNNASKAKDDSMVDYVTAARNTFKFQEIAARMLSHDISYDRDIVHVLAEFQATFYFAHTLHRVLDSGLPCASPSDFYWGTFINNAACLFKGYERLVLAEKLFGDLPHIHIQGSASLLFKTFQHYTDIVYELAPSHLTNWAPHGPNKPRKRTRKRKEKSTAAENSLSSSGEESTANDNDIELIGNRFNLLSVA
;
A
#
# COMPACT_ATOMS: atom_id res chain seq x y z
N MET A 1 -0.74 -15.43 6.06
CA MET A 1 0.70 -15.20 6.22
C MET A 1 1.22 -16.28 7.19
N GLY A 2 2.52 -16.35 7.48
CA GLY A 2 3.10 -17.38 8.36
C GLY A 2 2.99 -18.85 7.94
N ILE A 3 2.93 -19.74 8.94
CA ILE A 3 2.85 -21.21 8.79
C ILE A 3 1.71 -21.64 7.86
N ARG A 4 2.10 -22.14 6.69
CA ARG A 4 1.18 -22.44 5.59
C ARG A 4 0.12 -23.46 6.04
N GLY A 5 -1.15 -23.08 5.93
CA GLY A 5 -2.32 -23.97 6.12
C GLY A 5 -2.80 -24.13 7.56
N LEU A 6 -2.09 -23.57 8.54
CA LEU A 6 -2.47 -23.64 9.95
C LEU A 6 -3.75 -22.87 10.24
N SER A 7 -3.88 -21.61 9.77
CA SER A 7 -5.10 -20.81 9.98
C SER A 7 -6.35 -21.49 9.43
N SER A 8 -6.29 -22.04 8.21
CA SER A 8 -7.44 -22.70 7.60
C SER A 8 -7.79 -24.02 8.29
N TYR A 9 -6.81 -24.71 8.87
CA TYR A 9 -7.04 -25.92 9.65
C TYR A 9 -7.73 -25.64 10.99
N ILE A 10 -7.28 -24.60 11.71
CA ILE A 10 -7.90 -24.13 12.96
C ILE A 10 -9.33 -23.66 12.69
N GLN A 11 -9.54 -22.84 11.66
CA GLN A 11 -10.87 -22.35 11.28
C GLN A 11 -11.84 -23.48 10.93
N ALA A 12 -11.39 -24.49 10.18
CA ALA A 12 -12.19 -25.67 9.86
C ALA A 12 -12.60 -26.50 11.09
N ARG A 13 -11.93 -26.29 12.23
CA ARG A 13 -12.21 -26.93 13.53
C ARG A 13 -12.53 -25.90 14.60
N SER A 14 -13.14 -24.79 14.20
CA SER A 14 -13.33 -23.65 15.10
C SER A 14 -14.05 -24.01 16.40
N GLU A 15 -14.99 -24.98 16.40
CA GLU A 15 -15.69 -25.43 17.61
C GLU A 15 -14.79 -26.10 18.65
N LYS A 16 -13.63 -26.62 18.23
CA LYS A 16 -12.66 -27.31 19.10
C LYS A 16 -11.46 -26.44 19.44
N CYS A 17 -11.04 -25.59 18.50
CA CYS A 17 -9.81 -24.80 18.64
C CYS A 17 -10.06 -23.35 19.08
N LEU A 18 -11.29 -22.83 18.93
CA LEU A 18 -11.60 -21.42 19.17
C LEU A 18 -12.78 -21.27 20.12
N ILE A 19 -12.76 -20.18 20.89
CA ILE A 19 -13.84 -19.80 21.80
C ILE A 19 -14.61 -18.63 21.21
N ASN A 20 -15.94 -18.70 21.21
CA ASN A 20 -16.77 -17.54 20.86
C ASN A 20 -16.58 -16.45 21.93
N HIS A 21 -16.24 -15.25 21.50
CA HIS A 21 -15.92 -14.15 22.40
C HIS A 21 -16.70 -12.89 21.99
N LYS A 22 -17.18 -12.15 22.98
CA LYS A 22 -17.80 -10.83 22.80
C LYS A 22 -16.76 -9.79 23.22
N LEU A 23 -16.08 -9.21 22.25
CA LEU A 23 -15.01 -8.24 22.51
C LEU A 23 -15.61 -6.87 22.85
N HIS A 24 -15.36 -6.38 24.05
CA HIS A 24 -15.70 -5.05 24.53
C HIS A 24 -14.85 -4.67 25.75
N ASN A 25 -14.78 -3.37 26.08
CA ASN A 25 -14.10 -2.87 27.29
C ASN A 25 -12.66 -3.38 27.48
N SER A 26 -11.90 -3.52 26.39
CA SER A 26 -10.57 -4.14 26.41
C SER A 26 -9.56 -3.41 25.55
N ASN A 27 -8.28 -3.66 25.82
CA ASN A 27 -7.20 -3.38 24.87
C ASN A 27 -7.17 -4.47 23.80
N ILE A 28 -6.65 -4.15 22.62
CA ILE A 28 -6.20 -5.11 21.62
C ILE A 28 -4.93 -4.58 20.95
N VAL A 29 -4.03 -5.49 20.61
CA VAL A 29 -2.80 -5.19 19.85
C VAL A 29 -2.99 -5.77 18.45
N ILE A 30 -2.86 -4.94 17.41
CA ILE A 30 -3.24 -5.30 16.03
C ILE A 30 -2.02 -5.23 15.12
N ASP A 31 -1.83 -6.29 14.35
CA ASP A 31 -0.91 -6.31 13.21
C ASP A 31 -1.40 -5.34 12.12
N GLY A 32 -0.72 -4.22 11.98
CA GLY A 32 -1.08 -3.12 11.10
C GLY A 32 -0.95 -3.45 9.62
N SER A 33 0.09 -4.23 9.24
CA SER A 33 0.27 -4.70 7.86
C SER A 33 -0.90 -5.60 7.46
N ASN A 34 -1.28 -6.54 8.33
CA ASN A 34 -2.41 -7.44 8.11
C ASN A 34 -3.75 -6.69 8.09
N LEU A 35 -3.95 -5.77 9.04
CA LEU A 35 -5.16 -4.96 9.13
C LEU A 35 -5.38 -4.10 7.87
N LEU A 36 -4.34 -3.39 7.40
CA LEU A 36 -4.44 -2.56 6.20
C LEU A 36 -4.85 -3.38 4.98
N HIS A 37 -4.21 -4.52 4.77
CA HIS A 37 -4.55 -5.45 3.70
C HIS A 37 -5.98 -5.99 3.86
N PHE A 38 -6.38 -6.40 5.07
CA PHE A 38 -7.70 -6.95 5.36
C PHE A 38 -8.81 -5.93 5.10
N LEU A 39 -8.68 -4.71 5.63
CA LEU A 39 -9.68 -3.65 5.44
C LEU A 39 -9.81 -3.25 3.98
N TYR A 40 -8.71 -3.19 3.23
CA TYR A 40 -8.77 -2.83 1.81
C TYR A 40 -9.49 -3.90 0.97
N LEU A 41 -9.17 -5.17 1.19
CA LEU A 41 -9.77 -6.28 0.43
C LEU A 41 -11.26 -6.48 0.77
N ASN A 42 -11.69 -6.09 1.96
CA ASN A 42 -13.09 -6.14 2.39
C ASN A 42 -13.84 -4.80 2.21
N CYS A 43 -13.17 -3.78 1.67
CA CYS A 43 -13.78 -2.47 1.45
C CYS A 43 -14.89 -2.55 0.38
N PRO A 44 -16.13 -2.15 0.69
CA PRO A 44 -17.23 -2.21 -0.26
C PRO A 44 -17.05 -1.17 -1.37
N ARG A 45 -17.26 -1.57 -2.63
CA ARG A 45 -17.28 -0.70 -3.82
C ARG A 45 -15.95 -0.02 -4.17
N GLN A 46 -14.84 -0.48 -3.60
CA GLN A 46 -13.50 -0.03 -3.96
C GLN A 46 -13.12 -0.52 -5.35
N ASN A 47 -12.49 0.34 -6.16
CA ASN A 47 -11.91 -0.05 -7.45
C ASN A 47 -10.38 0.06 -7.45
N ALA A 48 -9.71 -1.09 -7.54
CA ALA A 48 -8.24 -1.13 -7.57
C ALA A 48 -7.67 -0.74 -8.94
N CYS A 49 -8.39 -1.01 -10.04
CA CYS A 49 -7.86 -0.86 -11.39
C CYS A 49 -7.66 0.59 -11.86
N PHE A 50 -8.13 1.58 -11.10
CA PHE A 50 -7.92 3.02 -11.39
C PHE A 50 -6.90 3.68 -10.46
N GLY A 51 -6.06 2.88 -9.79
CA GLY A 51 -5.08 3.42 -8.86
C GLY A 51 -5.64 3.75 -7.47
N GLY A 52 -6.89 3.38 -7.19
CA GLY A 52 -7.50 3.44 -5.85
C GLY A 52 -8.51 4.56 -5.65
N ASP A 53 -9.62 4.22 -4.98
CA ASP A 53 -10.64 5.16 -4.50
C ASP A 53 -10.43 5.46 -3.00
N TYR A 54 -9.44 6.30 -2.66
CA TYR A 54 -8.99 6.50 -1.27
C TYR A 54 -10.09 7.03 -0.34
N ASN A 55 -10.99 7.88 -0.84
CA ASN A 55 -12.15 8.38 -0.09
C ASN A 55 -13.13 7.27 0.31
N ILE A 56 -13.32 6.25 -0.53
CA ILE A 56 -14.18 5.10 -0.22
C ILE A 56 -13.54 4.25 0.88
N PHE A 57 -12.25 3.96 0.73
CA PHE A 57 -11.48 3.23 1.73
C PHE A 57 -11.44 3.95 3.09
N CYS A 58 -11.13 5.24 3.13
CA CYS A 58 -11.06 5.99 4.39
C CYS A 58 -12.41 5.98 5.13
N ASP A 59 -13.53 6.11 4.42
CA ASP A 59 -14.86 6.00 5.06
C ASP A 59 -15.13 4.61 5.65
N HIS A 60 -14.74 3.56 4.94
CA HIS A 60 -14.84 2.19 5.46
C HIS A 60 -14.03 2.06 6.75
N VAL A 61 -12.79 2.55 6.76
CA VAL A 61 -11.94 2.56 7.96
C VAL A 61 -12.58 3.37 9.10
N ARG A 62 -13.11 4.57 8.83
CA ARG A 62 -13.80 5.38 9.84
C ARG A 62 -14.97 4.63 10.47
N ASP A 63 -15.75 3.90 9.69
CA ASP A 63 -16.86 3.09 10.20
C ASP A 63 -16.39 1.96 11.14
N ILE A 64 -15.28 1.29 10.80
CA ILE A 64 -14.68 0.27 11.66
C ILE A 64 -14.19 0.87 12.99
N PHE A 65 -13.45 1.98 12.96
CA PHE A 65 -12.93 2.58 14.20
C PHE A 65 -14.02 3.26 15.04
N ARG A 66 -15.13 3.72 14.42
CA ARG A 66 -16.35 4.07 15.16
C ARG A 66 -16.93 2.85 15.89
N MET A 67 -16.91 1.68 15.27
CA MET A 67 -17.38 0.43 15.90
C MET A 67 -16.52 0.02 17.09
N LEU A 68 -15.19 0.07 16.96
CA LEU A 68 -14.26 -0.21 18.06
C LEU A 68 -14.49 0.75 19.23
N LYS A 69 -14.60 2.07 18.94
CA LYS A 69 -14.91 3.08 19.95
C LYS A 69 -16.27 2.85 20.61
N LYS A 70 -17.30 2.47 19.85
CA LYS A 70 -18.64 2.15 20.37
C LYS A 70 -18.61 0.97 21.36
N CYS A 71 -17.71 0.02 21.17
CA CYS A 71 -17.53 -1.14 22.05
C CYS A 71 -16.48 -0.91 23.14
N ASN A 72 -16.02 0.34 23.30
CA ASN A 72 -14.97 0.73 24.26
C ASN A 72 -13.69 -0.14 24.14
N ILE A 73 -13.26 -0.37 22.89
CA ILE A 73 -12.04 -1.11 22.59
C ILE A 73 -10.93 -0.11 22.28
N ARG A 74 -9.81 -0.21 23.02
CA ARG A 74 -8.59 0.55 22.72
C ARG A 74 -7.68 -0.28 21.82
N ALA A 75 -7.56 0.14 20.57
CA ALA A 75 -6.69 -0.49 19.58
C ALA A 75 -5.29 0.16 19.59
N ILE A 76 -4.26 -0.69 19.64
CA ILE A 76 -2.86 -0.32 19.40
C ILE A 76 -2.43 -1.03 18.12
N ILE A 77 -1.90 -0.30 17.15
CA ILE A 77 -1.54 -0.84 15.84
C ILE A 77 -0.03 -0.80 15.67
N ILE A 78 0.57 -1.95 15.35
CA ILE A 78 2.01 -2.09 15.15
C ILE A 78 2.27 -2.53 13.71
N PHE A 79 3.15 -1.83 13.01
CA PHE A 79 3.56 -2.14 11.63
C PHE A 79 4.96 -2.73 11.56
N ASP A 80 5.17 -3.63 10.60
CA ASP A 80 6.51 -4.06 10.18
C ASP A 80 7.31 -2.90 9.61
N GLY A 81 8.57 -2.83 10.01
CA GLY A 81 9.61 -1.91 9.56
C GLY A 81 10.37 -2.34 8.32
N GLY A 82 11.66 -2.00 8.31
CA GLY A 82 12.59 -2.27 7.22
C GLY A 82 12.92 -3.75 7.09
N LEU A 83 13.80 -4.09 6.14
CA LEU A 83 14.33 -5.45 6.01
C LEU A 83 15.44 -5.67 7.04
N ASP A 84 15.31 -6.70 7.86
CA ASP A 84 16.34 -7.16 8.79
C ASP A 84 17.70 -7.41 8.09
N LEU A 85 18.79 -7.21 8.83
CA LEU A 85 20.18 -7.38 8.42
C LEU A 85 20.50 -8.82 7.94
N GLY A 86 19.80 -9.83 8.45
CA GLY A 86 20.02 -11.24 8.13
C GLY A 86 19.52 -11.74 6.76
N ASP A 87 18.90 -10.89 5.93
CA ASP A 87 18.37 -11.21 4.59
C ASP A 87 17.36 -12.40 4.53
N ARG A 88 16.88 -12.87 5.69
CA ARG A 88 16.07 -14.10 5.87
C ARG A 88 14.79 -14.11 5.02
N LYS A 89 14.08 -12.98 4.96
CA LYS A 89 12.82 -12.83 4.19
C LYS A 89 13.00 -12.20 2.79
N GLN A 90 14.23 -11.95 2.34
CA GLN A 90 14.48 -11.26 1.06
C GLN A 90 13.85 -12.02 -0.12
N LYS A 91 14.07 -13.34 -0.19
CA LYS A 91 13.48 -14.22 -1.23
C LYS A 91 11.96 -14.16 -1.24
N THR A 92 11.32 -14.23 -0.08
CA THR A 92 9.87 -14.16 0.07
C THR A 92 9.33 -12.80 -0.38
N ARG A 93 10.00 -11.69 -0.03
CA ARG A 93 9.65 -10.34 -0.49
C ARG A 93 9.78 -10.20 -2.00
N LEU A 94 10.87 -10.70 -2.61
CA LEU A 94 11.05 -10.69 -4.06
C LEU A 94 9.96 -11.48 -4.80
N LEU A 95 9.60 -12.66 -4.29
CA LEU A 95 8.50 -13.46 -4.86
C LEU A 95 7.16 -12.72 -4.76
N ARG A 96 6.85 -12.12 -3.61
CA ARG A 96 5.64 -11.29 -3.42
C ARG A 96 5.64 -10.07 -4.35
N ALA A 97 6.79 -9.40 -4.54
CA ALA A 97 6.93 -8.27 -5.46
C ALA A 97 6.65 -8.68 -6.91
N LYS A 98 7.21 -9.81 -7.38
CA LYS A 98 6.92 -10.37 -8.71
C LYS A 98 5.43 -10.70 -8.89
N GLN A 99 4.80 -11.31 -7.88
CA GLN A 99 3.36 -11.59 -7.91
C GLN A 99 2.52 -10.31 -7.98
N LYS A 100 2.88 -9.28 -7.21
CA LYS A 100 2.23 -7.96 -7.25
C LYS A 100 2.37 -7.30 -8.62
N ILE A 101 3.55 -7.35 -9.26
CA ILE A 101 3.74 -6.87 -10.65
C ILE A 101 2.75 -7.54 -11.60
N ILE A 102 2.71 -8.87 -11.60
CA ILE A 102 1.83 -9.65 -12.48
C ILE A 102 0.35 -9.28 -12.24
N ALA A 103 -0.06 -9.15 -10.97
CA ALA A 103 -1.42 -8.76 -10.62
C ALA A 103 -1.73 -7.33 -11.08
N SER A 104 -0.82 -6.39 -10.81
CA SER A 104 -0.97 -4.97 -11.15
C SER A 104 -1.10 -4.74 -12.65
N ILE A 105 -0.37 -5.47 -13.50
CA ILE A 105 -0.46 -5.37 -14.97
C ILE A 105 -1.77 -5.98 -15.49
N LYS A 106 -2.24 -7.08 -14.88
CA LYS A 106 -3.40 -7.85 -15.35
C LYS A 106 -4.74 -7.32 -14.83
N VAL A 107 -4.74 -6.50 -13.78
CA VAL A 107 -5.99 -6.00 -13.17
C VAL A 107 -6.72 -5.07 -14.12
N LYS A 108 -8.03 -5.22 -14.19
CA LYS A 108 -8.95 -4.44 -15.04
C LYS A 108 -10.36 -4.48 -14.43
N PRO A 109 -11.28 -3.61 -14.86
CA PRO A 109 -12.62 -3.51 -14.27
C PRO A 109 -13.36 -4.85 -14.15
N SER A 110 -13.23 -5.73 -15.14
CA SER A 110 -13.91 -7.03 -15.20
C SER A 110 -13.36 -8.10 -14.24
N ASN A 111 -12.11 -7.99 -13.78
CA ASN A 111 -11.45 -9.03 -12.97
C ASN A 111 -10.93 -8.53 -11.60
N GLN A 112 -11.03 -7.24 -11.29
CA GLN A 112 -10.42 -6.63 -10.12
C GLN A 112 -10.82 -7.28 -8.79
N HIS A 113 -12.06 -7.78 -8.65
CA HIS A 113 -12.52 -8.46 -7.43
C HIS A 113 -11.80 -9.79 -7.15
N ARG A 114 -11.10 -10.34 -8.15
CA ARG A 114 -10.33 -11.59 -8.04
C ARG A 114 -8.83 -11.35 -7.87
N MET A 115 -8.37 -10.09 -7.88
CA MET A 115 -6.96 -9.74 -7.83
C MET A 115 -6.67 -8.85 -6.62
N SER A 116 -5.66 -9.22 -5.83
CA SER A 116 -5.21 -8.41 -4.70
C SER A 116 -4.14 -7.42 -5.15
N VAL A 117 -4.53 -6.16 -5.40
CA VAL A 117 -3.62 -5.05 -5.70
C VAL A 117 -3.92 -3.88 -4.78
N LEU A 118 -2.94 -3.49 -3.97
CA LEU A 118 -3.07 -2.33 -3.08
C LEU A 118 -2.61 -1.06 -3.82
N PRO A 119 -3.37 0.04 -3.74
CA PRO A 119 -2.97 1.35 -4.22
C PRO A 119 -1.73 1.88 -3.49
N LEU A 120 -0.91 2.68 -4.20
CA LEU A 120 0.37 3.17 -3.68
C LEU A 120 0.21 4.07 -2.44
N LEU A 121 -0.80 4.97 -2.44
CA LEU A 121 -0.98 5.95 -1.36
C LEU A 121 -1.86 5.43 -0.21
N LEU A 122 -2.17 4.12 -0.21
CA LEU A 122 -3.15 3.55 0.70
C LEU A 122 -2.73 3.68 2.18
N LYS A 123 -1.46 3.41 2.49
CA LYS A 123 -0.95 3.54 3.87
C LYS A 123 -1.02 4.98 4.37
N ILE A 124 -0.73 5.96 3.52
CA ILE A 124 -0.83 7.40 3.86
C ILE A 124 -2.29 7.76 4.20
N ALA A 125 -3.24 7.33 3.35
CA ALA A 125 -4.66 7.54 3.58
C ALA A 125 -5.15 6.86 4.86
N PHE A 126 -4.67 5.63 5.13
CA PHE A 126 -5.00 4.89 6.34
C PHE A 126 -4.51 5.58 7.62
N LEU A 127 -3.23 5.95 7.67
CA LEU A 127 -2.63 6.64 8.81
C LEU A 127 -3.32 7.97 9.12
N THR A 128 -3.82 8.67 8.10
CA THR A 128 -4.62 9.89 8.31
C THR A 128 -5.86 9.59 9.17
N VAL A 129 -6.61 8.53 8.83
CA VAL A 129 -7.82 8.15 9.58
C VAL A 129 -7.48 7.66 10.97
N LEU A 130 -6.39 6.90 11.14
CA LEU A 130 -5.95 6.47 12.47
C LEU A 130 -5.64 7.66 13.38
N LYS A 131 -5.01 8.72 12.83
CA LYS A 131 -4.76 9.97 13.54
C LYS A 131 -6.06 10.71 13.90
N GLU A 132 -7.06 10.74 13.02
CA GLU A 132 -8.40 11.31 13.31
C GLU A 132 -9.06 10.66 14.55
N PHE A 133 -8.79 9.38 14.79
CA PHE A 133 -9.35 8.62 15.92
C PHE A 133 -8.41 8.55 17.14
N ASN A 134 -7.26 9.22 17.10
CA ASN A 134 -6.21 9.16 18.13
C ASN A 134 -5.77 7.72 18.43
N ILE A 135 -5.64 6.90 17.38
CA ILE A 135 -5.16 5.52 17.52
C ILE A 135 -3.64 5.53 17.71
N GLU A 136 -3.16 4.74 18.66
CA GLU A 136 -1.74 4.53 18.86
C GLU A 136 -1.18 3.66 17.74
N VAL A 137 -0.25 4.23 16.99
CA VAL A 137 0.43 3.56 15.89
C VAL A 137 1.93 3.53 16.17
N ILE A 138 2.55 2.38 15.94
CA ILE A 138 3.99 2.16 16.16
C ILE A 138 4.56 1.47 14.92
N GLN A 139 5.71 1.95 14.46
CA GLN A 139 6.47 1.38 13.37
C GLN A 139 7.70 0.67 13.95
N CYS A 140 7.77 -0.66 13.83
CA CYS A 140 8.94 -1.42 14.27
C CYS A 140 10.17 -1.08 13.41
N GLN A 141 11.36 -1.36 13.94
CA GLN A 141 12.62 -1.26 13.17
C GLN A 141 12.63 -2.30 12.03
N TYR A 142 12.29 -3.55 12.35
CA TYR A 142 12.21 -4.68 11.42
C TYR A 142 10.85 -5.41 11.57
N GLU A 143 10.82 -6.68 11.96
CA GLU A 143 9.56 -7.45 12.04
C GLU A 143 8.75 -7.10 13.29
N ALA A 144 7.42 -7.05 13.15
CA ALA A 144 6.53 -6.67 14.24
C ALA A 144 6.06 -7.85 15.11
N ASP A 145 6.24 -9.10 14.67
CA ASP A 145 5.60 -10.27 15.32
C ASP A 145 5.99 -10.42 16.80
N GLY A 146 7.30 -10.38 17.10
CA GLY A 146 7.80 -10.43 18.48
C GLY A 146 7.35 -9.24 19.33
N ASP A 147 7.34 -8.02 18.78
CA ASP A 147 6.92 -6.81 19.50
C ASP A 147 5.39 -6.81 19.77
N LEU A 148 4.59 -7.30 18.81
CA LEU A 148 3.15 -7.53 18.94
C LEU A 148 2.87 -8.52 20.09
N ALA A 149 3.57 -9.65 20.10
CA ALA A 149 3.38 -10.68 21.12
C ALA A 149 3.81 -10.19 22.51
N SER A 150 4.97 -9.52 22.58
CA SER A 150 5.53 -8.96 23.81
C SER A 150 4.61 -7.94 24.48
N LEU A 151 4.08 -7.00 23.69
CA LEU A 151 3.16 -5.98 24.19
C LEU A 151 1.79 -6.57 24.56
N ALA A 152 1.28 -7.53 23.77
CA ALA A 152 0.02 -8.19 24.06
C ALA A 152 0.06 -8.95 25.40
N ARG A 153 1.19 -9.61 25.71
CA ARG A 153 1.40 -10.29 27.01
C ARG A 153 1.41 -9.30 28.17
N GLY A 154 2.24 -8.25 28.11
CA GLY A 154 2.32 -7.28 29.21
C GLY A 154 1.01 -6.50 29.43
N LEU A 155 0.27 -6.19 28.35
CA LEU A 155 -1.06 -5.57 28.44
C LEU A 155 -2.19 -6.57 28.74
N LYS A 156 -1.89 -7.87 28.81
CA LYS A 156 -2.85 -8.97 29.02
C LYS A 156 -4.05 -8.90 28.08
N CYS A 157 -3.78 -8.70 26.81
CA CYS A 157 -4.79 -8.51 25.78
C CYS A 157 -4.49 -9.34 24.53
N PRO A 158 -5.48 -9.62 23.67
CA PRO A 158 -5.25 -10.45 22.49
C PRO A 158 -4.53 -9.70 21.37
N VAL A 159 -3.71 -10.45 20.62
CA VAL A 159 -3.20 -10.06 19.31
C VAL A 159 -4.30 -10.25 18.27
N VAL A 160 -4.48 -9.28 17.39
CA VAL A 160 -5.45 -9.31 16.30
C VAL A 160 -4.68 -9.41 14.97
N SER A 161 -4.60 -10.62 14.41
CA SER A 161 -3.94 -10.87 13.12
C SER A 161 -4.49 -12.14 12.45
N ASN A 162 -4.41 -12.20 11.12
CA ASN A 162 -4.59 -13.46 10.36
C ASN A 162 -3.27 -14.20 10.13
N ASP A 163 -2.16 -13.73 10.68
CA ASP A 163 -0.89 -14.46 10.64
C ASP A 163 -0.95 -15.69 11.55
N SER A 164 -0.58 -16.84 11.01
CA SER A 164 -0.59 -18.10 11.76
C SER A 164 0.61 -18.25 12.69
N ASP A 165 1.64 -17.42 12.57
CA ASP A 165 2.80 -17.50 13.44
C ASP A 165 2.42 -17.19 14.90
N PHE A 166 1.42 -16.34 15.12
CA PHE A 166 0.86 -16.11 16.46
C PHE A 166 0.18 -17.34 17.09
N TYR A 167 -0.20 -18.37 16.32
CA TYR A 167 -0.74 -19.62 16.90
C TYR A 167 0.34 -20.53 17.49
N VAL A 168 1.63 -20.24 17.25
CA VAL A 168 2.75 -20.95 17.88
C VAL A 168 3.45 -20.11 18.94
N MET A 169 2.96 -18.89 19.18
CA MET A 169 3.40 -17.98 20.24
C MET A 169 2.48 -18.07 21.45
N ASP A 170 3.00 -17.82 22.65
CA ASP A 170 2.20 -17.84 23.89
C ASP A 170 1.37 -16.56 24.05
N VAL A 171 0.39 -16.37 23.16
CA VAL A 171 -0.52 -15.21 23.14
C VAL A 171 -1.95 -15.63 22.83
N LEU A 172 -2.90 -14.82 23.32
CA LEU A 172 -4.28 -14.88 22.88
C LEU A 172 -4.38 -14.28 21.47
N VAL A 173 -5.07 -14.96 20.55
CA VAL A 173 -5.18 -14.49 19.16
C VAL A 173 -6.64 -14.36 18.74
N ILE A 174 -7.01 -13.21 18.19
CA ILE A 174 -8.29 -13.01 17.50
C ILE A 174 -7.99 -12.93 16.00
N PRO A 175 -8.39 -13.95 15.20
CA PRO A 175 -8.23 -13.87 13.77
C PRO A 175 -9.11 -12.77 13.19
N LEU A 176 -8.51 -11.80 12.49
CA LEU A 176 -9.23 -10.67 11.88
C LEU A 176 -10.42 -11.12 11.01
N ALA A 177 -10.26 -12.23 10.28
CA ALA A 177 -11.30 -12.81 9.45
C ALA A 177 -12.51 -13.35 10.22
N LEU A 178 -12.39 -13.54 11.54
CA LEU A 178 -13.45 -14.04 12.41
C LEU A 178 -14.00 -12.94 13.32
N MET A 179 -13.67 -11.68 13.06
CA MET A 179 -14.18 -10.52 13.80
C MET A 179 -15.29 -9.82 12.99
N GLU A 180 -16.49 -9.70 13.56
CA GLU A 180 -17.65 -9.13 12.88
C GLU A 180 -17.64 -7.58 12.89
N LEU A 181 -16.63 -6.97 12.27
CA LEU A 181 -16.36 -5.54 12.33
C LEU A 181 -17.48 -4.62 11.80
N ASN A 182 -18.44 -5.17 11.05
CA ASN A 182 -19.56 -4.41 10.47
C ASN A 182 -20.79 -4.34 11.39
N SER A 183 -20.80 -5.05 12.52
CA SER A 183 -21.93 -5.06 13.44
C SER A 183 -21.49 -5.14 14.89
N ALA A 184 -22.31 -4.61 15.79
CA ALA A 184 -22.13 -4.78 17.22
C ALA A 184 -23.41 -5.32 17.83
N VAL A 185 -23.25 -6.22 18.78
CA VAL A 185 -24.35 -6.77 19.57
C VAL A 185 -24.43 -6.09 20.92
N LYS A 186 -25.63 -6.01 21.46
CA LYS A 186 -25.84 -5.50 22.82
C LYS A 186 -25.34 -6.54 23.82
N CYS A 187 -24.61 -6.09 24.84
CA CYS A 187 -24.24 -6.87 26.02
C CYS A 187 -24.63 -6.09 27.28
N ASP A 188 -24.47 -6.72 28.44
CA ASP A 188 -24.85 -6.13 29.72
C ASP A 188 -24.14 -4.79 29.97
N ASP A 189 -22.89 -4.68 29.52
CA ASP A 189 -22.03 -3.50 29.68
C ASP A 189 -21.96 -2.60 28.43
N GLY A 190 -22.94 -2.68 27.52
CA GLY A 190 -23.05 -1.82 26.35
C GLY A 190 -23.09 -2.58 25.03
N PHE A 191 -22.05 -2.42 24.21
CA PHE A 191 -21.94 -3.04 22.90
C PHE A 191 -20.65 -3.84 22.77
N ALA A 192 -20.72 -4.95 22.04
CA ALA A 192 -19.58 -5.83 21.79
C ALA A 192 -19.51 -6.24 20.32
N ILE A 193 -18.28 -6.49 19.86
CA ILE A 193 -18.03 -7.11 18.56
C ILE A 193 -17.95 -8.62 18.77
N GLN A 194 -18.71 -9.39 17.99
CA GLN A 194 -18.58 -10.84 18.02
C GLN A 194 -17.29 -11.25 17.32
N CYS A 195 -16.52 -12.12 17.98
CA CYS A 195 -15.34 -12.71 17.38
C CYS A 195 -15.08 -14.13 17.90
N LYS A 196 -14.01 -14.74 17.39
CA LYS A 196 -13.47 -15.99 17.90
C LYS A 196 -12.05 -15.76 18.45
N LEU A 197 -11.78 -16.34 19.61
CA LEU A 197 -10.52 -16.25 20.33
C LEU A 197 -9.81 -17.61 20.27
N PHE A 198 -8.54 -17.59 19.90
CA PHE A 198 -7.62 -18.71 20.05
C PHE A 198 -6.84 -18.57 21.35
N ASP A 199 -6.71 -19.68 22.05
CA ASP A 199 -5.91 -19.84 23.27
C ASP A 199 -5.15 -21.16 23.14
N MET A 200 -3.82 -21.08 23.29
CA MET A 200 -2.90 -22.19 23.19
C MET A 200 -3.30 -23.38 24.07
N THR A 201 -3.82 -23.09 25.27
CA THR A 201 -4.23 -24.11 26.24
C THR A 201 -5.35 -24.99 25.69
N ASN A 202 -6.29 -24.41 24.96
CA ASN A 202 -7.40 -25.18 24.37
C ASN A 202 -6.92 -25.98 23.15
N PHE A 203 -5.96 -25.42 22.40
CA PHE A 203 -5.36 -26.14 21.29
C PHE A 203 -4.55 -27.36 21.77
N LEU A 204 -3.77 -27.23 22.85
CA LEU A 204 -3.08 -28.35 23.52
C LEU A 204 -4.04 -29.47 23.92
N LYS A 205 -5.16 -29.11 24.58
CA LYS A 205 -6.21 -30.07 24.94
C LYS A 205 -6.79 -30.78 23.72
N PHE A 206 -7.03 -30.04 22.63
CA PHE A 206 -7.55 -30.60 21.39
C PHE A 206 -6.59 -31.62 20.76
N ILE A 207 -5.29 -31.34 20.73
CA ILE A 207 -4.29 -32.25 20.17
C ILE A 207 -3.90 -33.38 21.14
N GLY A 208 -4.22 -33.22 22.43
CA GLY A 208 -3.85 -34.17 23.49
C GLY A 208 -2.37 -34.11 23.82
N HIS A 209 -1.81 -32.90 23.86
CA HIS A 209 -0.44 -32.60 24.30
C HIS A 209 -0.48 -31.77 25.57
N GLN A 210 0.59 -31.79 26.37
CA GLN A 210 0.68 -31.06 27.64
C GLN A 210 1.65 -29.89 27.61
N ASP A 211 2.69 -29.97 26.78
CA ASP A 211 3.74 -28.96 26.68
C ASP A 211 3.57 -28.09 25.42
N ALA A 212 3.56 -26.76 25.58
CA ALA A 212 3.46 -25.78 24.50
C ALA A 212 4.77 -25.63 23.71
N SER A 213 5.91 -26.02 24.28
CA SER A 213 7.24 -25.94 23.62
C SER A 213 7.29 -26.71 22.29
N ILE A 214 6.36 -27.64 22.07
CA ILE A 214 6.24 -28.43 20.84
C ILE A 214 5.74 -27.62 19.64
N PHE A 215 5.06 -26.49 19.85
CA PHE A 215 4.46 -25.71 18.75
C PHE A 215 5.46 -24.95 17.90
N PRO A 216 6.50 -24.30 18.46
CA PRO A 216 7.65 -23.83 17.69
C PRO A 216 8.20 -24.91 16.74
N LEU A 217 8.46 -26.12 17.26
CA LEU A 217 8.94 -27.25 16.44
C LEU A 217 7.95 -27.63 15.32
N MET A 218 6.65 -27.69 15.64
CA MET A 218 5.60 -27.93 14.65
C MET A 218 5.65 -26.86 13.54
N GLY A 219 5.77 -25.58 13.89
CA GLY A 219 5.89 -24.47 12.95
C GLY A 219 7.09 -24.63 12.02
N THR A 220 8.26 -24.95 12.58
CA THR A 220 9.49 -25.23 11.82
C THR A 220 9.31 -26.36 10.82
N LEU A 221 8.72 -27.49 11.24
CA LEU A 221 8.54 -28.68 10.39
C LEU A 221 7.55 -28.48 9.24
N LEU A 222 6.56 -27.60 9.42
CA LEU A 222 5.61 -27.23 8.38
C LEU A 222 6.19 -26.25 7.36
N GLY A 223 7.35 -25.69 7.67
CA GLY A 223 7.98 -24.58 6.99
C GLY A 223 7.49 -23.25 7.53
N ASN A 224 8.42 -22.50 8.10
CA ASN A 224 8.25 -21.14 8.56
C ASN A 224 9.34 -20.24 7.94
N ASP A 225 9.48 -19.02 8.45
CA ASP A 225 10.47 -18.09 7.94
C ASP A 225 11.93 -18.42 8.35
N TYR A 226 12.13 -19.37 9.27
CA TYR A 226 13.45 -19.80 9.76
C TYR A 226 13.98 -21.07 9.09
N ALA A 227 13.10 -21.96 8.61
CA ALA A 227 13.49 -23.24 8.00
C ALA A 227 12.68 -23.59 6.73
N ASP A 228 13.38 -23.94 5.64
CA ASP A 228 12.72 -24.32 4.37
C ASP A 228 12.03 -25.67 4.53
N LYS A 229 10.72 -25.69 4.24
CA LYS A 229 9.88 -26.90 4.23
C LYS A 229 10.51 -28.08 3.47
N ARG A 230 11.29 -27.83 2.42
CA ARG A 230 11.95 -28.87 1.61
C ARG A 230 12.87 -29.76 2.44
N LEU A 231 13.47 -29.23 3.51
CA LEU A 231 14.32 -29.99 4.43
C LEU A 231 13.53 -31.11 5.12
N PHE A 232 12.23 -30.91 5.32
CA PHE A 232 11.36 -31.78 6.13
C PHE A 232 10.39 -32.63 5.31
N GLU A 233 10.37 -32.51 3.98
CA GLU A 233 9.39 -33.24 3.13
C GLU A 233 9.49 -34.76 3.29
N ASN A 234 10.70 -35.29 3.51
CA ASN A 234 10.92 -36.72 3.70
C ASN A 234 10.29 -37.25 4.99
N ILE A 235 10.14 -36.42 6.03
CA ILE A 235 9.53 -36.83 7.30
C ILE A 235 8.05 -37.18 7.09
N PHE A 236 7.35 -36.41 6.25
CA PHE A 236 5.94 -36.68 5.93
C PHE A 236 5.71 -37.97 5.14
N SER A 237 6.77 -38.58 4.58
CA SER A 237 6.69 -39.92 3.99
C SER A 237 6.67 -41.03 5.06
N GLN A 238 7.17 -40.73 6.26
CA GLN A 238 7.28 -41.67 7.38
C GLN A 238 6.16 -41.50 8.41
N ILE A 239 5.43 -40.39 8.37
CA ILE A 239 4.29 -40.12 9.25
C ILE A 239 3.02 -40.77 8.68
N HIS A 240 2.21 -41.41 9.55
CA HIS A 240 0.90 -41.90 9.17
C HIS A 240 -0.05 -40.72 8.90
N LEU A 241 -0.46 -40.55 7.65
CA LEU A 241 -1.41 -39.50 7.27
C LEU A 241 -2.86 -40.02 7.34
N PRO A 242 -3.81 -39.23 7.88
CA PRO A 242 -5.21 -39.61 7.90
C PRO A 242 -5.74 -39.92 6.48
N LYS A 243 -6.52 -41.01 6.35
CA LYS A 243 -7.11 -41.44 5.07
C LYS A 243 -8.37 -40.66 4.65
N ASN A 244 -8.76 -39.64 5.41
CA ASN A 244 -10.01 -38.91 5.18
C ASN A 244 -9.94 -38.09 3.88
N LYS A 245 -10.64 -38.55 2.84
CA LYS A 245 -10.68 -37.92 1.50
C LYS A 245 -11.34 -36.54 1.48
N SER A 246 -12.11 -36.16 2.52
CA SER A 246 -12.72 -34.83 2.61
C SER A 246 -11.72 -33.73 3.02
N MET A 247 -10.57 -34.11 3.59
CA MET A 247 -9.53 -33.17 4.00
C MET A 247 -8.55 -32.92 2.85
N ASN A 248 -8.21 -31.65 2.61
CA ASN A 248 -7.14 -31.31 1.68
C ASN A 248 -5.78 -31.86 2.17
N ASP A 249 -4.84 -32.05 1.25
CA ASP A 249 -3.52 -32.65 1.53
C ASP A 249 -2.76 -31.94 2.64
N GLN A 250 -2.88 -30.62 2.70
CA GLN A 250 -2.20 -29.81 3.69
C GLN A 250 -2.76 -30.04 5.10
N HIS A 251 -4.08 -30.13 5.24
CA HIS A 251 -4.74 -30.46 6.50
C HIS A 251 -4.45 -31.90 6.93
N ARG A 252 -4.33 -32.85 5.98
CA ARG A 252 -3.93 -34.23 6.28
C ARG A 252 -2.51 -34.29 6.83
N ARG A 253 -1.56 -33.58 6.21
CA ARG A 253 -0.17 -33.46 6.69
C ARG A 253 -0.10 -32.86 8.09
N LEU A 254 -0.84 -31.77 8.33
CA LEU A 254 -0.88 -31.11 9.62
C LEU A 254 -1.46 -32.01 10.71
N GLN A 255 -2.59 -32.67 10.44
CA GLN A 255 -3.20 -33.63 11.37
C GLN A 255 -2.24 -34.79 11.69
N GLY A 256 -1.63 -35.39 10.65
CA GLY A 256 -0.67 -36.49 10.85
C GLY A 256 0.56 -36.04 11.66
N LEU A 257 1.05 -34.82 11.44
CA LEU A 257 2.15 -34.26 12.22
C LEU A 257 1.77 -34.06 13.69
N LEU A 258 0.58 -33.49 13.97
CA LEU A 258 0.08 -33.31 15.33
C LEU A 258 -0.10 -34.66 16.05
N GLU A 259 -0.62 -35.67 15.35
CA GLU A 259 -0.75 -37.03 15.88
C GLU A 259 0.61 -37.68 16.13
N TRP A 260 1.59 -37.43 15.25
CA TRP A 260 2.95 -37.92 15.40
C TRP A 260 3.64 -37.28 16.60
N LEU A 261 3.57 -35.96 16.76
CA LEU A 261 4.16 -35.21 17.88
C LEU A 261 3.51 -35.51 19.23
N LYS A 262 2.34 -36.15 19.24
CA LYS A 262 1.56 -36.40 20.46
C LYS A 262 2.37 -37.20 21.49
N GLY A 263 2.57 -36.61 22.67
CA GLY A 263 3.21 -37.25 23.81
C GLY A 263 4.73 -37.35 23.73
N GLN A 264 5.37 -36.60 22.82
CA GLN A 264 6.83 -36.52 22.70
C GLN A 264 7.34 -35.21 23.30
N THR A 265 8.55 -35.24 23.84
CA THR A 265 9.30 -34.01 24.14
C THR A 265 9.93 -33.43 22.87
N VAL A 266 10.38 -32.17 22.93
CA VAL A 266 11.07 -31.52 21.80
C VAL A 266 12.33 -32.28 21.40
N ASP A 267 13.18 -32.66 22.35
CA ASP A 267 14.43 -33.39 22.07
C ASP A 267 14.17 -34.79 21.50
N GLU A 268 13.21 -35.54 22.04
CA GLU A 268 12.82 -36.85 21.49
C GLU A 268 12.31 -36.73 20.04
N ALA A 269 11.53 -35.69 19.75
CA ALA A 269 11.05 -35.43 18.40
C ALA A 269 12.23 -35.11 17.45
N ILE A 270 13.19 -34.30 17.89
CA ILE A 270 14.41 -33.96 17.12
C ILE A 270 15.23 -35.22 16.83
N ASP A 271 15.50 -36.06 17.83
CA ASP A 271 16.26 -37.30 17.64
C ASP A 271 15.61 -38.20 16.59
N ARG A 272 14.28 -38.35 16.64
CA ARG A 272 13.54 -39.14 15.67
C ARG A 272 13.54 -38.49 14.28
N ILE A 273 13.47 -37.16 14.18
CA ILE A 273 13.61 -36.45 12.91
C ILE A 273 14.96 -36.79 12.28
N LEU A 274 16.04 -36.71 13.05
CA LEU A 274 17.38 -37.01 12.56
C LEU A 274 17.52 -38.46 12.10
N MET A 275 16.83 -39.42 12.72
CA MET A 275 16.79 -40.82 12.22
C MET A 275 16.24 -40.95 10.78
N PHE A 276 15.38 -40.02 10.34
CA PHE A 276 14.78 -40.03 9.00
C PHE A 276 15.53 -39.17 7.98
N VAL A 277 16.51 -38.39 8.43
CA VAL A 277 17.35 -37.54 7.59
C VAL A 277 18.63 -38.30 7.24
N LYS A 278 19.14 -38.13 6.01
CA LYS A 278 20.43 -38.71 5.63
C LYS A 278 21.54 -38.11 6.50
N LYS A 279 22.49 -38.92 6.98
CA LYS A 279 23.60 -38.47 7.85
C LYS A 279 24.31 -37.19 7.38
N ILE A 280 24.46 -37.01 6.07
CA ILE A 280 25.10 -35.81 5.48
C ILE A 280 24.36 -34.50 5.78
N HIS A 281 23.03 -34.55 6.00
CA HIS A 281 22.20 -33.38 6.30
C HIS A 281 21.83 -33.27 7.79
N HIS A 282 22.36 -34.13 8.67
CA HIS A 282 22.02 -34.11 10.11
C HIS A 282 22.33 -32.77 10.75
N ILE A 283 23.56 -32.29 10.58
CA ILE A 283 24.01 -31.01 11.15
C ILE A 283 23.17 -29.86 10.60
N GLU A 284 22.94 -29.83 9.28
CA GLU A 284 22.14 -28.78 8.63
C GLU A 284 20.72 -28.72 9.18
N VAL A 285 20.05 -29.87 9.32
CA VAL A 285 18.68 -29.96 9.83
C VAL A 285 18.61 -29.62 11.32
N GLU A 286 19.54 -30.14 12.14
CA GLU A 286 19.57 -29.85 13.57
C GLU A 286 19.79 -28.35 13.83
N VAL A 287 20.76 -27.74 13.13
CA VAL A 287 21.02 -26.30 13.24
C VAL A 287 19.80 -25.49 12.82
N ALA A 288 19.13 -25.86 11.71
CA ALA A 288 17.92 -25.18 11.27
C ALA A 288 16.78 -25.27 12.29
N ILE A 289 16.57 -26.44 12.91
CA ILE A 289 15.57 -26.63 13.96
C ILE A 289 15.91 -25.79 15.18
N ARG A 290 17.11 -25.93 15.75
CA ARG A 290 17.51 -25.22 16.97
C ARG A 290 17.50 -23.70 16.78
N THR A 291 17.94 -23.21 15.62
CA THR A 291 17.87 -21.77 15.30
C THR A 291 16.42 -21.27 15.28
N SER A 292 15.50 -22.04 14.68
CA SER A 292 14.08 -21.68 14.67
C SER A 292 13.46 -21.72 16.07
N LEU A 293 13.83 -22.70 16.90
CA LEU A 293 13.31 -22.82 18.26
C LEU A 293 13.76 -21.66 19.15
N ASN A 294 15.05 -21.34 19.13
CA ASN A 294 15.60 -20.22 19.89
C ASN A 294 14.93 -18.89 19.49
N ALA A 295 14.67 -18.68 18.20
CA ALA A 295 13.99 -17.46 17.75
C ALA A 295 12.57 -17.33 18.32
N TYR A 296 11.78 -18.42 18.33
CA TYR A 296 10.47 -18.41 18.97
C TYR A 296 10.54 -18.29 20.50
N GLU A 297 11.57 -18.86 21.13
CA GLU A 297 11.79 -18.73 22.56
C GLU A 297 12.07 -17.27 22.96
N ASP A 298 12.92 -16.57 22.21
CA ASP A 298 13.18 -15.14 22.40
C ASP A 298 11.88 -14.31 22.25
N GLU A 299 11.07 -14.61 21.24
CA GLU A 299 9.78 -13.97 20.99
C GLU A 299 8.73 -14.28 22.07
N ASN A 300 8.78 -15.47 22.68
CA ASN A 300 7.87 -15.87 23.76
C ASN A 300 8.27 -15.31 25.12
N ASN A 301 9.55 -15.02 25.34
CA ASN A 301 10.05 -14.56 26.63
C ASN A 301 9.98 -13.04 26.82
N GLY A 302 10.03 -12.23 25.75
CA GLY A 302 10.08 -10.77 25.91
C GLY A 302 8.74 -10.19 26.38
N GLU A 303 8.64 -9.49 27.50
CA GLU A 303 7.37 -8.88 27.97
C GLU A 303 7.50 -7.35 28.04
N MET A 304 6.54 -6.63 27.44
CA MET A 304 6.55 -5.17 27.39
C MET A 304 5.33 -4.61 28.14
N ASN A 305 5.56 -3.77 29.15
CA ASN A 305 4.49 -3.31 30.05
C ASN A 305 3.68 -2.16 29.46
N SER A 306 4.26 -1.39 28.55
CA SER A 306 3.61 -0.22 27.96
C SER A 306 4.00 0.04 26.51
N VAL A 307 3.19 0.86 25.84
CA VAL A 307 3.50 1.38 24.50
C VAL A 307 4.71 2.33 24.53
N ALA A 308 4.94 3.02 25.65
CA ALA A 308 6.10 3.89 25.79
C ALA A 308 7.41 3.08 25.81
N ASP A 309 7.42 1.95 26.51
CA ASP A 309 8.58 1.05 26.60
C ASP A 309 8.95 0.51 25.20
N LEU A 310 7.95 0.12 24.39
CA LEU A 310 8.18 -0.33 23.01
C LEU A 310 8.75 0.80 22.14
N ARG A 311 8.22 2.02 22.28
CA ARG A 311 8.72 3.18 21.54
C ARG A 311 10.17 3.48 21.91
N GLU A 312 10.49 3.45 23.20
CA GLU A 312 11.84 3.67 23.70
C GLU A 312 12.81 2.60 23.18
N LYS A 313 12.42 1.32 23.23
CA LYS A 313 13.21 0.22 22.63
C LYS A 313 13.53 0.49 21.16
N ILE A 314 12.52 0.83 20.35
CA ILE A 314 12.71 1.07 18.91
C ILE A 314 13.60 2.28 18.66
N ILE A 315 13.37 3.38 19.39
CA ILE A 315 14.16 4.62 19.25
C ILE A 315 15.62 4.37 19.62
N THR A 316 15.87 3.70 20.75
CA THR A 316 17.22 3.36 21.21
C THR A 316 17.95 2.49 20.19
N ASN A 317 17.33 1.43 19.68
CA ASN A 317 17.95 0.58 18.66
C ASN A 317 18.32 1.35 17.39
N LEU A 318 17.44 2.24 16.91
CA LEU A 318 17.71 3.05 15.71
C LEU A 318 18.82 4.08 15.97
N MET A 319 18.90 4.63 17.19
CA MET A 319 19.99 5.53 17.59
C MET A 319 21.33 4.81 17.70
N GLU A 320 21.34 3.56 18.18
CA GLU A 320 22.52 2.70 18.18
C GLU A 320 23.01 2.42 16.76
N ASP A 321 22.11 2.35 15.77
CA ASP A 321 22.45 2.30 14.35
C ASP A 321 22.91 3.66 13.76
N GLY A 322 23.05 4.71 14.59
CA GLY A 322 23.59 6.01 14.20
C GLY A 322 22.56 7.03 13.69
N LEU A 323 21.25 6.78 13.86
CA LEU A 323 20.21 7.70 13.42
C LEU A 323 19.90 8.80 14.46
N PRO A 324 19.59 10.05 14.02
CA PRO A 324 19.21 11.12 14.95
C PRO A 324 17.89 10.85 15.69
N GLU A 325 17.82 11.20 16.98
CA GLU A 325 16.66 10.93 17.85
C GLU A 325 15.35 11.52 17.30
N TRP A 326 15.37 12.76 16.79
CA TRP A 326 14.18 13.39 16.20
C TRP A 326 13.60 12.58 15.03
N TRP A 327 14.49 11.99 14.22
CA TRP A 327 14.13 11.17 13.08
C TRP A 327 13.58 9.82 13.53
N CYS A 328 14.21 9.19 14.53
CA CYS A 328 13.75 7.94 15.14
C CYS A 328 12.32 8.08 15.70
N LYS A 329 11.99 9.21 16.31
CA LYS A 329 10.63 9.52 16.78
C LYS A 329 9.63 9.57 15.63
N LEU A 330 9.93 10.32 14.56
CA LEU A 330 9.07 10.39 13.38
C LEU A 330 8.89 9.03 12.70
N TYR A 331 9.96 8.25 12.58
CA TYR A 331 9.92 6.91 12.05
C TYR A 331 8.99 6.02 12.89
N THR A 332 9.21 5.97 14.21
CA THR A 332 8.43 5.16 15.16
C THR A 332 6.95 5.54 15.14
N ASP A 333 6.62 6.80 14.87
CA ASP A 333 5.24 7.30 14.66
C ASP A 333 4.63 6.95 13.30
N SER A 334 5.26 6.07 12.50
CA SER A 334 4.86 5.73 11.12
C SER A 334 4.81 6.94 10.18
N SER A 335 5.49 8.03 10.51
CA SER A 335 5.52 9.23 9.66
C SER A 335 6.49 9.09 8.49
N ILE A 336 7.50 8.23 8.62
CA ILE A 336 8.50 7.96 7.60
C ILE A 336 8.30 6.52 7.12
N PRO A 337 8.23 6.28 5.80
CA PRO A 337 8.07 4.92 5.29
C PRO A 337 9.24 3.98 5.65
N PRO A 338 8.97 2.69 5.94
CA PRO A 338 10.01 1.68 6.24
C PRO A 338 11.15 1.56 5.24
N TRP A 339 10.87 1.79 3.96
CA TRP A 339 11.89 1.70 2.92
C TRP A 339 12.98 2.77 3.06
N VAL A 340 12.75 3.86 3.79
CA VAL A 340 13.79 4.87 4.05
C VAL A 340 14.87 4.31 4.97
N VAL A 341 14.50 3.47 5.96
CA VAL A 341 15.48 2.70 6.75
C VAL A 341 16.28 1.77 5.85
N GLU A 342 15.64 1.08 4.90
CA GLU A 342 16.37 0.23 3.94
C GLU A 342 17.32 1.03 3.04
N VAL A 343 16.96 2.28 2.70
CA VAL A 343 17.86 3.18 1.95
C VAL A 343 19.05 3.57 2.81
N ILE A 344 18.85 3.95 4.08
CA ILE A 344 19.94 4.34 4.99
C ILE A 344 20.85 3.14 5.28
N MET A 345 20.28 2.00 5.68
CA MET A 345 21.04 0.86 6.21
C MET A 345 21.57 -0.09 5.15
N ARG A 346 20.94 -0.17 3.96
CA ARG A 346 21.23 -1.19 2.95
C ARG A 346 21.53 -0.65 1.56
N HIS A 347 21.41 0.67 1.37
CA HIS A 347 21.48 1.32 0.07
C HIS A 347 20.53 0.70 -0.97
N LYS A 348 19.37 0.21 -0.49
CA LYS A 348 18.39 -0.51 -1.30
C LYS A 348 17.00 0.11 -1.18
N MET A 349 16.34 0.31 -2.31
CA MET A 349 14.93 0.69 -2.36
C MET A 349 14.09 -0.48 -2.91
N PRO A 350 13.17 -1.07 -2.11
CA PRO A 350 12.27 -2.11 -2.58
C PRO A 350 11.24 -1.57 -3.58
N TYR A 351 10.84 -2.41 -4.52
CA TYR A 351 9.81 -2.05 -5.50
C TYR A 351 8.44 -1.91 -4.83
N GLN A 352 7.78 -0.78 -5.07
CA GLN A 352 6.39 -0.56 -4.69
C GLN A 352 5.51 -0.73 -5.93
N SER A 353 4.80 -1.84 -5.99
CA SER A 353 3.94 -2.15 -7.13
C SER A 353 2.66 -1.32 -7.11
N GLN A 354 2.26 -0.81 -8.28
CA GLN A 354 0.98 -0.15 -8.49
C GLN A 354 0.40 -0.48 -9.86
N VAL A 355 -0.88 -0.18 -10.07
CA VAL A 355 -1.57 -0.43 -11.33
C VAL A 355 -1.04 0.50 -12.41
N GLU A 356 -0.33 -0.08 -13.38
CA GLU A 356 0.30 0.67 -14.46
C GLU A 356 0.28 -0.11 -15.79
N SER A 357 0.49 0.55 -16.92
CA SER A 357 0.60 -0.12 -18.23
C SER A 357 1.95 -0.81 -18.39
N VAL A 358 1.94 -2.00 -18.98
CA VAL A 358 3.18 -2.73 -19.32
C VAL A 358 3.92 -2.09 -20.51
N HIS A 359 3.20 -1.32 -21.34
CA HIS A 359 3.72 -0.71 -22.57
C HIS A 359 4.67 0.47 -22.33
N PHE A 360 4.62 1.07 -21.14
CA PHE A 360 5.49 2.16 -20.75
C PHE A 360 6.53 1.69 -19.73
N SER A 361 7.53 2.55 -19.47
CA SER A 361 8.43 2.40 -18.32
C SER A 361 7.63 2.33 -17.03
N ASN A 362 8.24 1.88 -15.94
CA ASN A 362 7.56 1.92 -14.65
C ASN A 362 7.34 3.38 -14.23
N SER A 363 6.23 3.64 -13.55
CA SER A 363 5.83 4.97 -13.06
C SER A 363 6.87 5.65 -12.17
N PHE A 364 7.80 4.92 -11.56
CA PHE A 364 8.82 5.48 -10.67
C PHE A 364 9.95 6.15 -11.43
N SER A 365 10.03 5.89 -12.74
CA SER A 365 11.05 6.47 -13.61
C SER A 365 10.96 8.00 -13.68
N CYS A 366 9.76 8.58 -13.49
CA CYS A 366 9.56 10.04 -13.48
C CYS A 366 9.91 10.71 -12.13
N CYS A 367 10.26 9.93 -11.11
CA CYS A 367 10.51 10.41 -9.74
C CYS A 367 11.95 10.13 -9.28
N SER A 368 12.84 9.80 -10.21
CA SER A 368 14.19 9.32 -9.88
C SER A 368 15.02 10.38 -9.15
N ASP A 369 14.85 11.64 -9.50
CA ASP A 369 15.44 12.81 -8.87
C ASP A 369 14.97 12.99 -7.42
N LEU A 370 13.67 12.87 -7.14
CA LEU A 370 13.14 12.91 -5.77
C LEU A 370 13.71 11.77 -4.91
N LEU A 371 13.80 10.56 -5.48
CA LEU A 371 14.41 9.43 -4.80
C LEU A 371 15.92 9.64 -4.54
N LYS A 372 16.65 10.19 -5.51
CA LYS A 372 18.06 10.57 -5.35
C LYS A 372 18.22 11.61 -4.23
N ALA A 373 17.35 12.62 -4.17
CA ALA A 373 17.39 13.65 -3.14
C ALA A 373 17.18 13.04 -1.74
N ILE A 374 16.16 12.18 -1.59
CA ILE A 374 15.90 11.46 -0.34
C ILE A 374 17.13 10.65 0.09
N ALA A 375 17.70 9.86 -0.83
CA ALA A 375 18.87 9.04 -0.53
C ALA A 375 20.09 9.88 -0.14
N LEU A 376 20.38 10.96 -0.87
CA LEU A 376 21.50 11.86 -0.56
C LEU A 376 21.34 12.60 0.76
N ILE A 377 20.12 13.02 1.12
CA ILE A 377 19.86 13.61 2.44
C ILE A 377 20.08 12.57 3.54
N CYS A 378 19.65 11.33 3.29
CA CYS A 378 19.73 10.23 4.26
C CYS A 378 21.15 9.65 4.44
N TRP A 379 22.11 9.95 3.55
CA TRP A 379 23.49 9.46 3.62
C TRP A 379 24.43 10.57 4.06
N ASP A 380 24.74 10.59 5.35
CA ASP A 380 25.75 11.48 5.94
C ASP A 380 27.14 10.94 5.52
N THR A 381 27.80 11.62 4.58
CA THR A 381 29.21 11.46 4.16
C THR A 381 29.67 10.17 3.44
N GLN A 382 28.78 9.25 3.05
CA GLN A 382 29.21 8.00 2.38
C GLN A 382 29.56 8.16 0.88
N ILE A 383 30.62 7.44 0.47
CA ILE A 383 31.26 7.48 -0.87
C ILE A 383 30.53 6.61 -1.91
N ASP A 384 29.65 5.69 -1.47
CA ASP A 384 28.92 4.81 -2.38
C ASP A 384 27.90 5.59 -3.21
N ASN A 385 28.31 5.93 -4.44
CA ASN A 385 27.54 6.76 -5.35
C ASN A 385 26.37 6.02 -6.04
N HIS A 386 25.87 4.91 -5.49
CA HIS A 386 24.81 4.14 -6.15
C HIS A 386 23.74 3.66 -5.18
N LEU A 387 22.50 4.06 -5.44
CA LEU A 387 21.32 3.45 -4.84
C LEU A 387 20.87 2.25 -5.69
N VAL A 388 20.75 1.08 -5.07
CA VAL A 388 20.19 -0.11 -5.74
C VAL A 388 18.67 -0.10 -5.59
N THR A 389 17.96 0.00 -6.70
CA THR A 389 16.49 0.05 -6.71
C THR A 389 15.92 -1.14 -7.46
N LEU A 390 14.75 -1.61 -7.03
CA LEU A 390 14.02 -2.64 -7.75
C LEU A 390 12.95 -2.01 -8.64
N TRP A 391 13.02 -2.24 -9.94
CA TRP A 391 12.10 -1.68 -10.94
C TRP A 391 11.38 -2.78 -11.71
N ARG A 392 10.25 -2.42 -12.32
CA ARG A 392 9.60 -3.27 -13.33
C ARG A 392 10.20 -2.98 -14.70
N LYS A 393 10.60 -4.04 -15.41
CA LYS A 393 10.84 -4.05 -16.87
C LYS A 393 9.91 -5.09 -17.48
N ASN A 394 8.93 -4.64 -18.26
CA ASN A 394 7.82 -5.47 -18.75
C ASN A 394 7.06 -6.15 -17.60
N SER A 395 7.08 -7.48 -17.51
CA SER A 395 6.45 -8.26 -16.44
C SER A 395 7.46 -8.81 -15.42
N GLU A 396 8.73 -8.44 -15.54
CA GLU A 396 9.80 -8.90 -14.68
C GLU A 396 10.27 -7.79 -13.73
N LEU A 397 10.87 -8.23 -12.63
CA LEU A 397 11.54 -7.38 -11.66
C LEU A 397 13.03 -7.33 -12.00
N VAL A 398 13.61 -6.12 -12.04
CA VAL A 398 15.02 -5.88 -12.37
C VAL A 398 15.67 -4.99 -11.32
N PHE A 399 16.96 -5.19 -11.10
CA PHE A 399 17.76 -4.23 -10.33
C PHE A 399 18.18 -3.07 -11.23
N LYS A 400 18.03 -1.85 -10.72
CA LYS A 400 18.49 -0.62 -11.34
C LYS A 400 19.38 0.12 -10.36
N LYS A 401 20.64 0.32 -10.76
CA LYS A 401 21.59 1.16 -10.01
C LYS A 401 21.36 2.62 -10.42
N LEU A 402 21.08 3.47 -9.44
CA LEU A 402 20.94 4.92 -9.64
C LEU A 402 22.20 5.60 -9.15
N LYS A 403 22.94 6.21 -10.07
CA LYS A 403 24.10 7.04 -9.71
C LYS A 403 23.62 8.27 -8.95
N LEU A 404 24.19 8.50 -7.77
CA LEU A 404 23.92 9.63 -6.92
C LEU A 404 25.06 10.65 -7.02
N SER A 405 24.69 11.92 -7.05
CA SER A 405 25.62 13.04 -7.11
C SER A 405 24.89 14.27 -6.58
N ARG A 406 25.47 14.94 -5.56
CA ARG A 406 24.92 16.19 -5.03
C ARG A 406 24.97 17.33 -6.04
N ILE A 407 25.87 17.25 -7.03
CA ILE A 407 26.04 18.24 -8.11
C ILE A 407 24.86 18.19 -9.10
N ASP A 408 24.10 17.10 -9.11
CA ASP A 408 22.89 16.97 -9.96
C ASP A 408 21.77 17.94 -9.51
N PHE A 409 21.89 18.55 -8.32
CA PHE A 409 20.89 19.44 -7.75
C PHE A 409 21.36 20.90 -7.78
N ALA A 410 20.47 21.80 -8.20
CA ALA A 410 20.73 23.24 -8.17
C ALA A 410 20.83 23.81 -6.74
N VAL A 411 20.30 23.08 -5.76
CA VAL A 411 20.34 23.43 -4.34
C VAL A 411 21.28 22.55 -3.55
N THR A 412 21.86 23.10 -2.49
CA THR A 412 22.67 22.34 -1.54
C THR A 412 21.79 21.45 -0.69
N LEU A 413 21.90 20.14 -0.89
CA LEU A 413 21.22 19.15 -0.06
C LEU A 413 21.93 19.01 1.29
N PRO A 414 21.20 19.13 2.43
CA PRO A 414 21.78 18.94 3.75
C PRO A 414 22.11 17.47 4.02
N GLU A 415 22.84 17.26 5.10
CA GLU A 415 22.96 15.98 5.80
C GLU A 415 21.76 15.79 6.72
N LEU A 416 21.37 14.53 6.99
CA LEU A 416 20.20 14.19 7.80
C LEU A 416 20.33 14.79 9.20
N SER A 417 21.50 14.65 9.81
CA SER A 417 21.82 15.24 11.11
C SER A 417 21.65 16.77 11.14
N SER A 418 21.93 17.46 10.04
CA SER A 418 21.83 18.91 9.94
C SER A 418 20.39 19.42 9.80
N VAL A 419 19.45 18.58 9.36
CA VAL A 419 18.03 18.95 9.16
C VAL A 419 17.40 19.48 10.45
N GLU A 420 17.76 18.95 11.62
CA GLU A 420 17.19 19.39 12.90
C GLU A 420 17.42 20.89 13.17
N THR A 421 18.59 21.39 12.78
CA THR A 421 19.02 22.77 13.05
C THR A 421 18.41 23.81 12.11
N MET A 422 17.81 23.36 10.99
CA MET A 422 17.21 24.25 10.00
C MET A 422 15.89 24.86 10.48
N LYS A 423 15.61 26.11 10.12
CA LYS A 423 14.34 26.75 10.44
C LYS A 423 13.20 26.13 9.61
N PRO A 424 11.95 26.08 10.13
CA PRO A 424 10.82 25.53 9.38
C PRO A 424 10.62 26.12 7.98
N LYS A 425 10.81 27.43 7.80
CA LYS A 425 10.70 28.09 6.49
C LYS A 425 11.81 27.66 5.52
N GLU A 426 13.03 27.43 6.02
CA GLU A 426 14.16 26.96 5.21
C GLU A 426 13.91 25.52 4.74
N LYS A 427 13.38 24.66 5.62
CA LYS A 427 12.96 23.29 5.26
C LYS A 427 11.87 23.28 4.19
N GLN A 428 10.87 24.17 4.30
CA GLN A 428 9.80 24.29 3.31
C GLN A 428 10.32 24.81 1.97
N GLN A 429 11.18 25.83 1.99
CA GLN A 429 11.78 26.36 0.78
C GLN A 429 12.63 25.29 0.08
N LEU A 430 13.50 24.59 0.81
CA LEU A 430 14.31 23.49 0.29
C LEU A 430 13.45 22.39 -0.33
N LEU A 431 12.35 22.00 0.33
CA LEU A 431 11.41 21.02 -0.22
C LEU A 431 10.88 21.45 -1.60
N PHE A 432 10.45 22.70 -1.74
CA PHE A 432 9.95 23.21 -3.02
C PHE A 432 11.05 23.40 -4.05
N ASP A 433 12.25 23.81 -3.65
CA ASP A 433 13.38 23.97 -4.56
C ASP A 433 13.81 22.62 -5.17
N ILE A 434 13.77 21.54 -4.38
CA ILE A 434 14.02 20.17 -4.86
C ILE A 434 12.92 19.71 -5.82
N ILE A 435 11.64 20.02 -5.55
CA ILE A 435 10.51 19.55 -6.37
C ILE A 435 10.32 20.39 -7.65
N LEU A 436 10.60 21.69 -7.62
CA LEU A 436 10.22 22.61 -8.70
C LEU A 436 11.39 23.25 -9.42
N GLU A 437 12.60 23.22 -8.87
CA GLU A 437 13.82 23.84 -9.43
C GLU A 437 13.70 25.36 -9.73
N GLN A 438 12.55 26.00 -9.47
CA GLN A 438 12.19 27.37 -9.85
C GLN A 438 11.12 27.97 -8.91
N ASN A 439 10.86 29.28 -9.08
CA ASN A 439 10.08 30.13 -8.18
C ASN A 439 8.67 29.58 -7.83
N VAL A 440 8.40 29.57 -6.53
CA VAL A 440 7.22 29.05 -5.82
C VAL A 440 6.06 30.06 -5.71
N GLY A 441 6.21 31.29 -6.22
CA GLY A 441 5.34 32.43 -5.90
C GLY A 441 3.84 32.17 -6.07
N ARG A 442 3.42 31.61 -7.22
CA ARG A 442 1.99 31.31 -7.47
C ARG A 442 1.43 30.19 -6.61
N LEU A 443 2.26 29.27 -6.11
CA LEU A 443 1.79 28.24 -5.19
C LEU A 443 1.39 28.82 -3.84
N GLN A 444 1.90 29.99 -3.46
CA GLN A 444 1.52 30.67 -2.22
C GLN A 444 0.08 31.21 -2.27
N GLU A 445 -0.52 31.35 -3.46
CA GLU A 445 -1.94 31.69 -3.64
C GLU A 445 -2.86 30.55 -3.17
N LEU A 446 -2.35 29.31 -3.17
CA LEU A 446 -3.12 28.13 -2.79
C LEU A 446 -3.16 27.96 -1.26
N PRO A 447 -4.27 27.42 -0.71
CA PRO A 447 -4.31 26.96 0.67
C PRO A 447 -3.11 26.04 1.01
N PRO A 448 -2.45 26.18 2.17
CA PRO A 448 -1.21 25.47 2.49
C PRO A 448 -1.26 23.97 2.26
N LYS A 449 -2.39 23.32 2.61
CA LYS A 449 -2.60 21.87 2.43
C LYS A 449 -2.53 21.38 0.97
N TRP A 450 -2.67 22.27 -0.01
CA TRP A 450 -2.63 21.96 -1.44
C TRP A 450 -1.28 22.22 -2.08
N GLN A 451 -0.38 22.97 -1.43
CA GLN A 451 0.86 23.43 -2.05
C GLN A 451 1.76 22.26 -2.47
N LEU A 452 1.91 21.23 -1.63
CA LEU A 452 2.68 20.04 -1.98
C LEU A 452 2.05 19.25 -3.15
N ILE A 453 0.72 19.19 -3.19
CA ILE A 453 -0.01 18.48 -4.26
C ILE A 453 0.17 19.20 -5.60
N PHE A 454 0.06 20.53 -5.62
CA PHE A 454 0.26 21.29 -6.86
C PHE A 454 1.73 21.32 -7.28
N ALA A 455 2.68 21.39 -6.34
CA ALA A 455 4.10 21.22 -6.64
C ALA A 455 4.37 19.85 -7.29
N THR A 456 3.73 18.79 -6.77
CA THR A 456 3.77 17.44 -7.33
C THR A 456 3.18 17.39 -8.74
N ILE A 457 2.04 18.04 -9.01
CA ILE A 457 1.44 18.09 -10.35
C ILE A 457 2.42 18.71 -11.35
N ILE A 458 3.06 19.82 -10.98
CA ILE A 458 4.00 20.53 -11.86
C ILE A 458 5.24 19.67 -12.13
N HIS A 459 5.82 19.06 -11.10
CA HIS A 459 6.95 18.13 -11.25
C HIS A 459 6.59 16.96 -12.15
N TRP A 460 5.45 16.31 -11.89
CA TRP A 460 4.97 15.20 -12.71
C TRP A 460 4.84 15.58 -14.19
N ILE A 461 4.28 16.75 -14.52
CA ILE A 461 4.17 17.20 -15.92
C ILE A 461 5.54 17.39 -16.57
N ARG A 462 6.55 17.85 -15.82
CA ARG A 462 7.91 18.12 -16.33
C ARG A 462 8.73 16.85 -16.56
N HIS A 463 8.57 15.85 -15.71
CA HIS A 463 9.44 14.66 -15.68
C HIS A 463 8.75 13.36 -16.13
N SER A 464 7.44 13.39 -16.42
CA SER A 464 6.71 12.24 -16.94
C SER A 464 7.32 11.74 -18.25
N HIS A 465 7.51 10.42 -18.34
CA HIS A 465 7.99 9.76 -19.56
C HIS A 465 6.84 9.55 -20.55
N CYS A 466 5.62 9.56 -20.04
CA CYS A 466 4.42 9.58 -20.83
C CYS A 466 4.05 11.01 -21.18
N ARG A 467 3.38 11.22 -22.32
CA ARG A 467 2.94 12.58 -22.66
C ARG A 467 1.73 12.96 -21.81
N VAL A 468 1.95 13.69 -20.72
CA VAL A 468 0.87 14.33 -19.95
C VAL A 468 0.10 15.29 -20.87
N ARG A 469 -1.21 15.33 -20.71
CA ARG A 469 -2.14 16.13 -21.52
C ARG A 469 -3.07 16.89 -20.60
N SER A 470 -3.62 17.99 -21.10
CA SER A 470 -4.58 18.85 -20.39
C SER A 470 -5.67 18.07 -19.66
N TYR A 471 -6.33 17.13 -20.35
CA TYR A 471 -7.43 16.36 -19.77
C TYR A 471 -7.05 15.48 -18.56
N HIS A 472 -5.78 15.09 -18.41
CA HIS A 472 -5.33 14.38 -17.21
C HIS A 472 -5.32 15.32 -15.99
N VAL A 473 -4.78 16.52 -16.18
CA VAL A 473 -4.74 17.58 -15.17
C VAL A 473 -6.16 18.04 -14.84
N ASP A 474 -6.97 18.32 -15.87
CA ASP A 474 -8.34 18.81 -15.69
C ASP A 474 -9.21 17.79 -14.93
N GLY A 475 -9.08 16.49 -15.25
CA GLY A 475 -9.76 15.41 -14.52
C GLY A 475 -9.33 15.33 -13.06
N LEU A 476 -8.03 15.51 -12.76
CA LEU A 476 -7.49 15.53 -11.41
C LEU A 476 -8.01 16.73 -10.60
N ILE A 477 -8.02 17.94 -11.18
CA ILE A 477 -8.52 19.15 -10.52
C ILE A 477 -10.03 19.07 -10.28
N VAL A 478 -10.81 18.51 -11.22
CA VAL A 478 -12.25 18.24 -11.02
C VAL A 478 -12.48 17.26 -9.86
N GLY A 479 -11.66 16.20 -9.77
CA GLY A 479 -11.68 15.27 -8.63
C GLY A 479 -11.36 15.95 -7.30
N LEU A 480 -10.31 16.78 -7.26
CA LEU A 480 -9.91 17.54 -6.08
C LEU A 480 -11.01 18.49 -5.61
N ILE A 481 -11.61 19.27 -6.52
CA ILE A 481 -12.70 20.20 -6.18
C ILE A 481 -13.92 19.43 -5.69
N TYR A 482 -14.25 18.31 -6.33
CA TYR A 482 -15.37 17.49 -5.90
C TYR A 482 -15.17 16.97 -4.46
N LEU A 483 -14.02 16.35 -4.17
CA LEU A 483 -13.73 15.78 -2.86
C LEU A 483 -13.58 16.84 -1.75
N SER A 484 -12.98 17.99 -2.07
CA SER A 484 -12.67 19.01 -1.06
C SER A 484 -13.75 20.07 -0.85
N MET A 485 -14.61 20.31 -1.83
CA MET A 485 -15.63 21.37 -1.78
C MET A 485 -17.05 20.85 -1.95
N VAL A 486 -17.27 19.87 -2.83
CA VAL A 486 -18.62 19.37 -3.15
C VAL A 486 -19.09 18.32 -2.14
N GLU A 487 -18.39 17.19 -2.03
CA GLU A 487 -18.75 16.07 -1.14
C GLU A 487 -18.95 16.52 0.34
N PRO A 488 -18.11 17.39 0.93
CA PRO A 488 -18.30 17.83 2.31
C PRO A 488 -19.58 18.63 2.54
N ARG A 489 -20.10 19.33 1.53
CA ARG A 489 -21.33 20.15 1.64
C ARG A 489 -22.59 19.35 1.33
N VAL A 490 -22.56 18.53 0.28
CA VAL A 490 -23.74 17.75 -0.16
C VAL A 490 -23.86 16.39 0.56
N GLY A 491 -22.79 15.95 1.21
CA GLY A 491 -22.62 14.62 1.77
C GLY A 491 -22.40 13.55 0.69
N ARG A 492 -22.07 12.33 1.11
CA ARG A 492 -21.81 11.23 0.17
C ARG A 492 -23.09 10.81 -0.57
N ILE A 493 -23.09 11.00 -1.89
CA ILE A 493 -24.25 10.73 -2.74
C ILE A 493 -24.22 9.28 -3.19
N ARG A 494 -25.23 8.51 -2.75
CA ARG A 494 -25.40 7.10 -3.18
C ARG A 494 -26.50 6.93 -4.23
N SER A 495 -27.33 7.95 -4.44
CA SER A 495 -28.37 7.98 -5.47
C SER A 495 -28.81 9.42 -5.75
N LEU A 496 -29.21 9.70 -7.00
CA LEU A 496 -29.74 11.01 -7.39
C LEU A 496 -31.02 11.38 -6.61
N LYS A 497 -31.90 10.41 -6.31
CA LYS A 497 -33.08 10.64 -5.49
C LYS A 497 -32.75 11.20 -4.10
N ARG A 498 -31.65 10.72 -3.48
CA ARG A 498 -31.19 11.23 -2.19
C ARG A 498 -30.63 12.66 -2.31
N LEU A 499 -29.94 12.95 -3.42
CA LEU A 499 -29.48 14.30 -3.73
C LEU A 499 -30.65 15.28 -3.87
N ASP A 500 -31.71 14.91 -4.61
CA ASP A 500 -32.89 15.76 -4.79
C ASP A 500 -33.65 16.02 -3.48
N ASN A 501 -33.72 15.01 -2.61
CA ASN A 501 -34.28 15.15 -1.25
C ASN A 501 -33.44 16.05 -0.34
N ASN A 502 -32.12 16.09 -0.52
CA ASN A 502 -31.24 17.00 0.23
C ASN A 502 -31.33 18.41 -0.34
N ALA A 503 -31.41 18.55 -1.67
CA ALA A 503 -31.51 19.82 -2.37
C ALA A 503 -32.80 20.58 -2.02
N SER A 504 -33.94 19.88 -1.94
CA SER A 504 -35.23 20.46 -1.54
C SER A 504 -35.27 20.98 -0.10
N LYS A 505 -34.29 20.62 0.73
CA LYS A 505 -34.14 21.11 2.11
C LYS A 505 -33.13 22.26 2.24
N ALA A 506 -32.33 22.53 1.21
CA ALA A 506 -31.39 23.64 1.21
C ALA A 506 -32.17 24.96 1.07
N LYS A 507 -31.91 25.91 1.97
CA LYS A 507 -32.55 27.23 2.01
C LYS A 507 -31.65 28.36 1.49
N ASP A 508 -30.44 28.02 1.05
CA ASP A 508 -29.39 28.98 0.69
C ASP A 508 -29.03 28.82 -0.79
N ASP A 509 -29.03 29.92 -1.54
CA ASP A 509 -28.62 29.99 -2.95
C ASP A 509 -27.19 29.45 -3.14
N SER A 510 -26.33 29.57 -2.12
CA SER A 510 -24.96 29.06 -2.16
C SER A 510 -24.86 27.53 -2.29
N MET A 511 -25.91 26.77 -1.93
CA MET A 511 -25.92 25.30 -2.01
C MET A 511 -26.34 24.77 -3.39
N VAL A 512 -26.98 25.60 -4.22
CA VAL A 512 -27.48 25.21 -5.54
C VAL A 512 -26.35 24.77 -6.45
N ASP A 513 -25.23 25.49 -6.43
CA ASP A 513 -24.03 25.19 -7.23
C ASP A 513 -23.44 23.82 -6.87
N TYR A 514 -23.32 23.52 -5.57
CA TYR A 514 -22.77 22.25 -5.10
C TYR A 514 -23.67 21.07 -5.45
N VAL A 515 -24.98 21.22 -5.29
CA VAL A 515 -25.96 20.20 -5.70
C VAL A 515 -25.91 19.97 -7.21
N THR A 516 -25.85 21.05 -7.99
CA THR A 516 -25.79 21.00 -9.45
C THR A 516 -24.51 20.31 -9.92
N ALA A 517 -23.36 20.71 -9.37
CA ALA A 517 -22.08 20.07 -9.62
C ALA A 517 -22.11 18.57 -9.29
N ALA A 518 -22.69 18.21 -8.14
CA ALA A 518 -22.76 16.83 -7.72
C ALA A 518 -23.71 16.00 -8.61
N ARG A 519 -24.79 16.58 -9.11
CA ARG A 519 -25.69 15.96 -10.09
C ARG A 519 -24.98 15.74 -11.42
N ASN A 520 -24.28 16.76 -11.92
CA ASN A 520 -23.60 16.72 -13.22
C ASN A 520 -22.43 15.73 -13.24
N THR A 521 -21.75 15.57 -12.09
CA THR A 521 -20.60 14.66 -11.92
C THR A 521 -20.98 13.28 -11.36
N PHE A 522 -22.25 13.03 -11.03
CA PHE A 522 -22.70 11.79 -10.38
C PHE A 522 -22.24 10.52 -11.11
N LYS A 523 -22.25 10.54 -12.46
CA LYS A 523 -21.84 9.41 -13.29
C LYS A 523 -20.35 9.06 -13.19
N PHE A 524 -19.51 9.96 -12.69
CA PHE A 524 -18.07 9.71 -12.56
C PHE A 524 -17.76 8.77 -11.39
N GLN A 525 -18.66 8.63 -10.42
CA GLN A 525 -18.43 7.85 -9.19
C GLN A 525 -18.43 6.33 -9.42
N GLU A 526 -18.94 5.86 -10.57
CA GLU A 526 -19.08 4.45 -10.88
C GLU A 526 -18.25 4.06 -12.10
N ILE A 527 -17.86 2.80 -12.17
CA ILE A 527 -17.27 2.24 -13.38
C ILE A 527 -18.32 2.30 -14.49
N ALA A 528 -17.96 2.92 -15.61
CA ALA A 528 -18.82 2.93 -16.78
C ALA A 528 -19.15 1.49 -17.21
N ALA A 529 -20.43 1.13 -17.31
CA ALA A 529 -20.88 -0.25 -17.59
C ALA A 529 -20.20 -0.88 -18.82
N ARG A 530 -19.85 -0.08 -19.83
CA ARG A 530 -19.11 -0.52 -21.03
C ARG A 530 -17.69 -1.04 -20.73
N MET A 531 -17.04 -0.52 -19.69
CA MET A 531 -15.71 -1.01 -19.24
C MET A 531 -15.81 -2.37 -18.55
N LEU A 532 -16.97 -2.73 -17.99
CA LEU A 532 -17.22 -4.05 -17.41
C LEU A 532 -17.49 -5.10 -18.49
N SER A 533 -18.14 -4.70 -19.60
CA SER A 533 -18.50 -5.61 -20.70
C SER A 533 -17.45 -5.69 -21.81
N HIS A 534 -16.66 -4.63 -22.02
CA HIS A 534 -15.67 -4.54 -23.09
C HIS A 534 -14.37 -3.89 -22.61
N ASP A 535 -13.33 -4.70 -22.43
CA ASP A 535 -12.00 -4.28 -21.98
C ASP A 535 -11.40 -3.13 -22.83
N ILE A 536 -11.78 -2.99 -24.11
CA ILE A 536 -11.34 -1.90 -25.00
C ILE A 536 -11.76 -0.51 -24.50
N SER A 537 -12.81 -0.43 -23.68
CA SER A 537 -13.29 0.85 -23.12
C SER A 537 -12.47 1.33 -21.92
N TYR A 538 -11.60 0.48 -21.37
CA TYR A 538 -10.72 0.81 -20.26
C TYR A 538 -9.39 1.37 -20.79
N ASP A 539 -9.24 2.68 -20.72
CA ASP A 539 -8.05 3.40 -21.19
C ASP A 539 -6.91 3.26 -20.16
N ARG A 540 -6.08 2.24 -20.36
CA ARG A 540 -4.95 1.92 -19.47
C ARG A 540 -3.86 2.99 -19.50
N ASP A 541 -3.79 3.79 -20.56
CA ASP A 541 -2.79 4.85 -20.69
C ASP A 541 -3.11 6.00 -19.75
N ILE A 542 -4.39 6.38 -19.63
CA ILE A 542 -4.85 7.37 -18.63
C ILE A 542 -4.48 6.88 -17.21
N VAL A 543 -4.74 5.60 -16.91
CA VAL A 543 -4.41 5.02 -15.60
C VAL A 543 -2.90 5.05 -15.35
N HIS A 544 -2.08 4.73 -16.35
CA HIS A 544 -0.62 4.78 -16.22
C HIS A 544 -0.11 6.20 -15.99
N VAL A 545 -0.59 7.17 -16.75
CA VAL A 545 -0.23 8.59 -16.60
C VAL A 545 -0.61 9.08 -15.20
N LEU A 546 -1.78 8.72 -14.67
CA LEU A 546 -2.17 9.03 -13.30
C LEU A 546 -1.40 8.22 -12.23
N ALA A 547 -0.84 7.06 -12.56
CA ALA A 547 0.03 6.29 -11.67
C ALA A 547 1.41 6.95 -11.50
N GLU A 548 1.93 7.61 -12.54
CA GLU A 548 3.10 8.49 -12.43
C GLU A 548 2.84 9.64 -11.45
N PHE A 549 1.70 10.35 -11.55
CA PHE A 549 1.33 11.37 -10.57
C PHE A 549 1.32 10.84 -9.13
N GLN A 550 0.73 9.67 -8.90
CA GLN A 550 0.71 9.06 -7.57
C GLN A 550 2.11 8.68 -7.08
N ALA A 551 3.00 8.20 -7.97
CA ALA A 551 4.39 7.94 -7.64
C ALA A 551 5.10 9.24 -7.24
N THR A 552 4.93 10.31 -8.02
CA THR A 552 5.50 11.62 -7.73
C THR A 552 5.05 12.12 -6.37
N PHE A 553 3.75 12.02 -6.07
CA PHE A 553 3.21 12.41 -4.76
C PHE A 553 3.81 11.56 -3.64
N TYR A 554 3.94 10.25 -3.85
CA TYR A 554 4.51 9.34 -2.85
C TYR A 554 5.94 9.72 -2.45
N PHE A 555 6.80 10.02 -3.43
CA PHE A 555 8.18 10.45 -3.16
C PHE A 555 8.25 11.88 -2.64
N ALA A 556 7.49 12.82 -3.19
CA ALA A 556 7.42 14.20 -2.69
C ALA A 556 6.92 14.26 -1.24
N HIS A 557 5.89 13.47 -0.90
CA HIS A 557 5.41 13.31 0.47
C HIS A 557 6.49 12.68 1.36
N THR A 558 7.22 11.67 0.87
CA THR A 558 8.32 11.08 1.67
C THR A 558 9.43 12.10 1.94
N LEU A 559 9.85 12.87 0.92
CA LEU A 559 10.83 13.95 1.07
C LEU A 559 10.35 15.01 2.08
N HIS A 560 9.07 15.39 2.01
CA HIS A 560 8.44 16.28 2.99
C HIS A 560 8.58 15.77 4.44
N ARG A 561 8.42 14.46 4.66
CA ARG A 561 8.56 13.84 5.99
C ARG A 561 10.03 13.68 6.41
N VAL A 562 10.94 13.36 5.49
CA VAL A 562 12.39 13.27 5.75
C VAL A 562 12.98 14.62 6.14
N LEU A 563 12.52 15.71 5.50
CA LEU A 563 12.93 17.07 5.85
C LEU A 563 12.20 17.62 7.10
N ASP A 564 11.20 16.90 7.61
CA ASP A 564 10.24 17.38 8.60
C ASP A 564 9.80 18.84 8.35
N SER A 565 9.33 19.12 7.12
CA SER A 565 9.14 20.52 6.70
C SER A 565 7.98 21.23 7.42
N GLY A 566 7.19 20.51 8.22
CA GLY A 566 6.03 21.06 8.93
C GLY A 566 4.92 21.60 8.02
N LEU A 567 5.04 21.44 6.69
CA LEU A 567 4.03 21.87 5.74
C LEU A 567 2.75 21.05 5.92
N PRO A 568 1.58 21.67 6.10
CA PRO A 568 0.31 20.94 6.09
C PRO A 568 0.13 20.25 4.73
N CYS A 569 -0.31 18.99 4.73
CA CYS A 569 -0.58 18.24 3.52
C CYS A 569 -1.94 17.53 3.63
N ALA A 570 -2.75 17.62 2.57
CA ALA A 570 -4.04 16.94 2.54
C ALA A 570 -3.90 15.42 2.40
N SER A 571 -4.89 14.69 2.88
CA SER A 571 -4.94 13.23 2.73
C SER A 571 -5.13 12.85 1.26
N PRO A 572 -4.62 11.70 0.78
CA PRO A 572 -5.00 11.17 -0.53
C PRO A 572 -6.52 11.07 -0.74
N SER A 573 -7.28 10.86 0.34
CA SER A 573 -8.76 10.85 0.31
C SER A 573 -9.41 12.19 -0.03
N ASP A 574 -8.67 13.30 0.09
CA ASP A 574 -9.19 14.66 -0.16
C ASP A 574 -8.97 15.12 -1.61
N PHE A 575 -8.10 14.45 -2.38
CA PHE A 575 -7.75 14.88 -3.74
C PHE A 575 -7.72 13.79 -4.80
N TYR A 576 -7.68 12.51 -4.43
CA TYR A 576 -7.58 11.42 -5.39
C TYR A 576 -8.69 10.38 -5.23
N TRP A 577 -9.60 10.38 -6.21
CA TRP A 577 -10.59 9.32 -6.41
C TRP A 577 -10.38 8.74 -7.82
N GLY A 578 -9.63 7.63 -7.91
CA GLY A 578 -9.16 7.07 -9.18
C GLY A 578 -10.27 6.83 -10.20
N THR A 579 -11.39 6.21 -9.79
CA THR A 579 -12.54 5.99 -10.68
C THR A 579 -13.13 7.29 -11.21
N PHE A 580 -13.33 8.27 -10.33
CA PHE A 580 -13.89 9.57 -10.67
C PHE A 580 -12.99 10.37 -11.61
N ILE A 581 -11.70 10.46 -11.28
CA ILE A 581 -10.71 11.19 -12.06
C ILE A 581 -10.54 10.56 -13.43
N ASN A 582 -10.48 9.23 -13.53
CA ASN A 582 -10.37 8.54 -14.81
C ASN A 582 -11.58 8.83 -15.71
N ASN A 583 -12.80 8.79 -15.16
CA ASN A 583 -14.02 9.10 -15.90
C ASN A 583 -14.07 10.57 -16.34
N ALA A 584 -13.65 11.50 -15.49
CA ALA A 584 -13.54 12.92 -15.83
C ALA A 584 -12.51 13.12 -16.95
N ALA A 585 -11.31 12.56 -16.84
CA ALA A 585 -10.26 12.64 -17.86
C ALA A 585 -10.71 12.08 -19.21
N CYS A 586 -11.43 10.94 -19.21
CA CYS A 586 -12.05 10.38 -20.42
C CYS A 586 -13.02 11.36 -21.08
N LEU A 587 -13.78 12.12 -20.28
CA LEU A 587 -14.71 13.12 -20.80
C LEU A 587 -13.97 14.34 -21.38
N PHE A 588 -13.02 14.92 -20.64
CA PHE A 588 -12.22 16.07 -21.09
C PHE A 588 -11.45 15.81 -22.38
N LYS A 589 -11.10 14.55 -22.69
CA LYS A 589 -10.47 14.15 -23.96
C LYS A 589 -11.26 14.62 -25.20
N GLY A 590 -12.59 14.75 -25.09
CA GLY A 590 -13.49 15.08 -26.19
C GLY A 590 -14.04 16.51 -26.21
N TYR A 591 -13.77 17.34 -25.20
CA TYR A 591 -14.35 18.68 -25.06
C TYR A 591 -13.30 19.74 -24.74
N GLU A 592 -13.60 20.98 -25.08
CA GLU A 592 -12.82 22.13 -24.62
C GLU A 592 -12.97 22.28 -23.09
N ARG A 593 -11.87 22.60 -22.42
CA ARG A 593 -11.71 22.58 -20.97
C ARG A 593 -12.69 23.52 -20.27
N LEU A 594 -12.67 24.80 -20.62
CA LEU A 594 -13.47 25.82 -19.93
C LEU A 594 -14.96 25.61 -20.19
N VAL A 595 -15.35 25.25 -21.42
CA VAL A 595 -16.73 24.93 -21.80
C VAL A 595 -17.25 23.71 -21.03
N LEU A 596 -16.44 22.66 -20.87
CA LEU A 596 -16.86 21.50 -20.10
C LEU A 596 -16.90 21.81 -18.60
N ALA A 597 -15.92 22.52 -18.06
CA ALA A 597 -15.90 22.90 -16.65
C ALA A 597 -17.09 23.79 -16.29
N GLU A 598 -17.49 24.72 -17.16
CA GLU A 598 -18.69 25.54 -16.97
C GLU A 598 -19.96 24.68 -16.95
N LYS A 599 -20.04 23.63 -17.76
CA LYS A 599 -21.17 22.67 -17.68
C LYS A 599 -21.15 21.82 -16.42
N LEU A 600 -19.97 21.49 -15.90
CA LEU A 600 -19.85 20.66 -14.70
C LEU A 600 -20.11 21.47 -13.43
N PHE A 601 -19.63 22.71 -13.36
CA PHE A 601 -19.61 23.53 -12.15
C PHE A 601 -20.37 24.86 -12.23
N GLY A 602 -20.78 25.28 -13.41
CA GLY A 602 -21.54 26.52 -13.64
C GLY A 602 -23.04 26.36 -13.41
N ASP A 603 -23.73 27.50 -13.51
CA ASP A 603 -25.13 27.62 -13.13
C ASP A 603 -26.07 27.00 -14.18
N LEU A 604 -27.28 26.62 -13.74
CA LEU A 604 -28.35 26.34 -14.68
C LEU A 604 -28.74 27.63 -15.42
N PRO A 605 -28.94 27.62 -16.74
CA PRO A 605 -29.23 28.83 -17.54
C PRO A 605 -30.51 29.59 -17.16
N HIS A 606 -31.29 29.11 -16.19
CA HIS A 606 -32.53 29.72 -15.73
C HIS A 606 -32.40 30.47 -14.39
N ILE A 607 -31.23 30.48 -13.76
CA ILE A 607 -30.96 31.20 -12.50
C ILE A 607 -29.93 32.30 -12.80
N HIS A 608 -30.29 33.22 -13.69
CA HIS A 608 -29.47 34.42 -13.93
C HIS A 608 -29.67 35.42 -12.79
N ILE A 609 -28.81 35.37 -11.78
CA ILE A 609 -28.34 36.61 -11.15
C ILE A 609 -27.22 37.12 -12.05
N GLN A 610 -27.38 38.32 -12.60
CA GLN A 610 -26.49 38.88 -13.63
C GLN A 610 -25.01 38.82 -13.21
N GLY A 611 -24.20 38.08 -13.97
CA GLY A 611 -22.79 38.41 -14.22
C GLY A 611 -21.70 37.76 -13.37
N SER A 612 -21.99 36.88 -12.40
CA SER A 612 -20.93 36.24 -11.59
C SER A 612 -20.88 34.72 -11.78
N ALA A 613 -19.83 34.21 -12.42
CA ALA A 613 -19.63 32.75 -12.53
C ALA A 613 -19.56 32.07 -11.15
N SER A 614 -20.08 30.83 -11.06
CA SER A 614 -20.07 30.00 -9.85
C SER A 614 -18.67 29.91 -9.22
N LEU A 615 -18.64 29.88 -7.87
CA LEU A 615 -17.39 29.75 -7.11
C LEU A 615 -16.61 28.49 -7.51
N LEU A 616 -17.31 27.38 -7.76
CA LEU A 616 -16.67 26.12 -8.16
C LEU A 616 -15.96 26.24 -9.51
N PHE A 617 -16.59 26.93 -10.47
CA PHE A 617 -15.99 27.18 -11.78
C PHE A 617 -14.79 28.12 -11.67
N LYS A 618 -14.91 29.22 -10.92
CA LYS A 618 -13.79 30.15 -10.66
C LYS A 618 -12.61 29.45 -9.97
N THR A 619 -12.87 28.58 -8.99
CA THR A 619 -11.83 27.79 -8.34
C THR A 619 -11.16 26.83 -9.33
N PHE A 620 -11.94 26.16 -10.20
CA PHE A 620 -11.39 25.33 -11.26
C PHE A 620 -10.47 26.13 -12.18
N GLN A 621 -10.92 27.28 -12.66
CA GLN A 621 -10.11 28.17 -13.51
C GLN A 621 -8.81 28.55 -12.80
N HIS A 622 -8.91 29.11 -11.59
CA HIS A 622 -7.74 29.54 -10.81
C HIS A 622 -6.72 28.41 -10.59
N TYR A 623 -7.18 27.22 -10.19
CA TYR A 623 -6.31 26.06 -9.98
C TYR A 623 -5.66 25.60 -11.29
N THR A 624 -6.41 25.55 -12.38
CA THR A 624 -5.80 25.24 -13.68
C THR A 624 -4.84 26.33 -14.14
N ASP A 625 -5.13 27.61 -13.95
CA ASP A 625 -4.24 28.69 -14.39
C ASP A 625 -2.89 28.61 -13.68
N ILE A 626 -2.87 28.33 -12.38
CA ILE A 626 -1.63 28.08 -11.63
C ILE A 626 -0.83 26.92 -12.24
N VAL A 627 -1.47 25.79 -12.53
CA VAL A 627 -0.77 24.64 -13.11
C VAL A 627 -0.24 24.96 -14.51
N TYR A 628 -1.05 25.56 -15.37
CA TYR A 628 -0.70 25.75 -16.78
C TYR A 628 0.32 26.87 -16.99
N GLU A 629 0.37 27.89 -16.12
CA GLU A 629 1.41 28.91 -16.16
C GLU A 629 2.77 28.40 -15.66
N LEU A 630 2.77 27.47 -14.70
CA LEU A 630 4.00 26.87 -14.15
C LEU A 630 4.46 25.62 -14.92
N ALA A 631 3.57 25.00 -15.69
CA ALA A 631 3.84 23.82 -16.50
C ALA A 631 4.46 24.16 -17.87
N PRO A 632 5.22 23.25 -18.48
CA PRO A 632 5.77 23.45 -19.82
C PRO A 632 4.69 23.61 -20.90
N SER A 633 5.02 24.35 -21.97
CA SER A 633 4.12 24.66 -23.09
C SER A 633 3.55 23.46 -23.84
N HIS A 634 4.11 22.25 -23.67
CA HIS A 634 3.57 21.06 -24.31
C HIS A 634 2.16 20.69 -23.80
N LEU A 635 1.79 21.12 -22.59
CA LEU A 635 0.50 20.84 -21.97
C LEU A 635 -0.65 21.52 -22.73
N THR A 636 -0.41 22.70 -23.30
CA THR A 636 -1.39 23.49 -24.06
C THR A 636 -1.56 23.01 -25.51
N ASN A 637 -0.69 22.13 -26.00
CA ASN A 637 -0.67 21.69 -27.40
C ASN A 637 -1.68 20.57 -27.74
N TRP A 638 -2.59 20.21 -26.82
CA TRP A 638 -3.63 19.21 -27.08
C TRP A 638 -4.94 19.87 -27.52
N ALA A 639 -5.47 19.45 -28.68
CA ALA A 639 -6.78 19.85 -29.17
C ALA A 639 -7.80 18.71 -28.97
N PRO A 640 -9.01 18.99 -28.43
CA PRO A 640 -10.06 17.98 -28.30
C PRO A 640 -10.48 17.45 -29.67
N HIS A 641 -10.67 16.13 -29.79
CA HIS A 641 -11.06 15.52 -31.07
C HIS A 641 -12.58 15.54 -31.34
N GLY A 642 -13.37 16.21 -30.50
CA GLY A 642 -14.83 16.18 -30.52
C GLY A 642 -15.41 14.83 -30.07
N PRO A 643 -16.73 14.73 -29.82
CA PRO A 643 -17.37 13.45 -29.49
C PRO A 643 -17.26 12.51 -30.69
N ASN A 644 -16.55 11.38 -30.51
CA ASN A 644 -16.42 10.34 -31.52
C ASN A 644 -17.82 9.90 -32.03
N LYS A 645 -18.21 10.30 -33.24
CA LYS A 645 -19.20 9.53 -34.00
C LYS A 645 -18.61 8.13 -34.22
N PRO A 646 -19.36 7.04 -33.98
CA PRO A 646 -18.84 5.69 -34.14
C PRO A 646 -18.26 5.54 -35.56
N ARG A 647 -16.98 5.16 -35.65
CA ARG A 647 -16.32 4.82 -36.93
C ARG A 647 -17.21 3.80 -37.64
N LYS A 648 -17.89 4.21 -38.72
CA LYS A 648 -18.50 3.27 -39.66
C LYS A 648 -17.38 2.37 -40.16
N ARG A 649 -17.40 1.09 -39.79
CA ARG A 649 -16.54 0.06 -40.38
C ARG A 649 -16.83 0.01 -41.88
N THR A 650 -16.01 0.66 -42.68
CA THR A 650 -15.92 0.34 -44.10
C THR A 650 -15.42 -1.09 -44.20
N ARG A 651 -16.29 -2.02 -44.60
CA ARG A 651 -15.92 -3.39 -44.99
C ARG A 651 -14.89 -3.28 -46.12
N LYS A 652 -13.60 -3.44 -45.83
CA LYS A 652 -12.62 -3.76 -46.86
C LYS A 652 -12.83 -5.22 -47.26
N ARG A 653 -13.08 -5.43 -48.56
CA ARG A 653 -13.19 -6.74 -49.23
C ARG A 653 -11.94 -7.57 -48.94
N LYS A 654 -12.15 -8.86 -48.68
CA LYS A 654 -11.12 -9.90 -48.64
C LYS A 654 -10.51 -10.01 -50.05
N GLU A 655 -9.25 -9.66 -50.21
CA GLU A 655 -8.44 -10.11 -51.34
C GLU A 655 -7.33 -11.03 -50.85
N LYS A 656 -7.11 -12.07 -51.65
CA LYS A 656 -6.32 -13.27 -51.34
C LYS A 656 -4.83 -12.95 -51.26
N SER A 657 -4.17 -13.71 -50.39
CA SER A 657 -2.73 -13.81 -50.23
C SER A 657 -2.02 -14.22 -51.51
N THR A 658 -0.95 -13.52 -51.86
CA THR A 658 0.21 -14.08 -52.57
C THR A 658 1.48 -13.62 -51.87
N ALA A 659 2.35 -14.59 -51.58
CA ALA A 659 3.65 -14.42 -50.98
C ALA A 659 4.61 -13.71 -51.93
N ALA A 660 5.45 -12.83 -51.39
CA ALA A 660 6.73 -12.45 -51.99
C ALA A 660 7.66 -11.95 -50.87
N GLU A 661 8.87 -12.51 -50.88
CA GLU A 661 9.96 -12.23 -49.97
C GLU A 661 10.63 -10.87 -50.23
N ASN A 662 11.33 -10.42 -49.19
CA ASN A 662 12.54 -9.58 -49.17
C ASN A 662 12.47 -8.06 -48.94
N SER A 663 13.35 -7.68 -48.01
CA SER A 663 14.01 -6.40 -47.74
C SER A 663 13.22 -5.34 -46.97
N LEU A 664 13.36 -5.36 -45.63
CA LEU A 664 13.26 -4.15 -44.81
C LEU A 664 14.68 -3.58 -44.61
N SER A 665 14.93 -2.41 -45.20
CA SER A 665 15.97 -1.49 -44.76
C SER A 665 15.56 -0.86 -43.43
N SER A 666 16.43 -1.01 -42.43
CA SER A 666 16.33 -0.34 -41.14
C SER A 666 16.90 1.08 -41.24
N SER A 667 16.05 2.07 -40.97
CA SER A 667 16.46 3.40 -40.56
C SER A 667 15.55 3.82 -39.41
N GLY A 668 15.89 3.38 -38.19
CA GLY A 668 15.38 3.93 -36.95
C GLY A 668 16.59 4.46 -36.19
N GLU A 669 16.62 5.77 -35.98
CA GLU A 669 17.58 6.44 -35.12
C GLU A 669 17.36 5.93 -33.69
N GLU A 670 18.27 5.08 -33.22
CA GLU A 670 18.40 4.71 -31.82
C GLU A 670 19.00 5.89 -31.05
N SER A 671 18.21 6.47 -30.15
CA SER A 671 18.73 7.23 -29.03
C SER A 671 19.49 6.27 -28.11
N THR A 672 20.81 6.40 -28.07
CA THR A 672 21.72 5.62 -27.23
C THR A 672 21.48 5.89 -25.74
N ALA A 673 20.72 5.02 -25.09
CA ALA A 673 20.75 4.87 -23.64
C ALA A 673 21.71 3.71 -23.31
N ASN A 674 22.76 3.99 -22.54
CA ASN A 674 23.70 2.97 -22.05
C ASN A 674 22.96 1.86 -21.28
N ASP A 675 22.89 0.66 -21.86
CA ASP A 675 22.15 -0.50 -21.35
C ASP A 675 22.94 -1.33 -20.31
N ASN A 676 24.06 -0.80 -19.79
CA ASN A 676 24.95 -1.51 -18.85
C ASN A 676 24.47 -1.54 -17.38
N ASP A 677 23.35 -0.89 -17.06
CA ASP A 677 22.90 -0.66 -15.66
C ASP A 677 21.68 -1.51 -15.22
N ILE A 678 21.26 -2.51 -16.01
CA ILE A 678 20.03 -3.28 -15.77
C ILE A 678 20.35 -4.77 -15.67
N GLU A 679 20.18 -5.36 -14.48
CA GLU A 679 20.35 -6.82 -14.26
C GLU A 679 18.99 -7.51 -14.06
N LEU A 680 18.74 -8.58 -14.84
CA LEU A 680 17.55 -9.42 -14.75
C LEU A 680 17.65 -10.41 -13.58
N ILE A 681 16.61 -10.52 -12.76
CA ILE A 681 16.55 -11.41 -11.58
C ILE A 681 16.28 -12.89 -12.00
N GLY A 682 16.97 -13.38 -13.03
CA GLY A 682 16.74 -14.66 -13.69
C GLY A 682 17.90 -15.67 -13.64
N ASN A 683 19.12 -15.23 -13.32
CA ASN A 683 20.28 -16.13 -13.26
C ASN A 683 20.39 -16.78 -11.87
N ARG A 684 20.09 -18.09 -11.81
CA ARG A 684 20.15 -18.92 -10.58
C ARG A 684 21.56 -19.11 -9.98
N PHE A 685 22.58 -18.43 -10.48
CA PHE A 685 23.98 -18.60 -10.07
C PHE A 685 24.67 -17.35 -9.49
N ASN A 686 24.02 -16.17 -9.45
CA ASN A 686 24.65 -14.94 -8.93
C ASN A 686 24.21 -14.52 -7.52
N LEU A 687 23.35 -15.28 -6.83
CA LEU A 687 22.86 -14.95 -5.48
C LEU A 687 23.84 -15.34 -4.35
N LEU A 688 25.10 -15.66 -4.68
CA LEU A 688 26.12 -16.09 -3.70
C LEU A 688 27.44 -15.33 -3.77
N SER A 689 27.51 -14.16 -4.39
CA SER A 689 28.76 -13.39 -4.40
C SER A 689 28.55 -11.89 -4.55
N VAL A 690 28.29 -11.20 -3.44
CA VAL A 690 28.88 -9.88 -3.15
C VAL A 690 28.99 -9.80 -1.62
N ALA A 691 30.22 -9.93 -1.12
CA ALA A 691 30.60 -9.48 0.21
C ALA A 691 30.75 -7.96 0.23
#